data_AF-A0A832XQW9-F1
#
_entry.id   AF-A0A832XQW9-F1
#
_cell.length_a   1.000
_cell.length_b   1.000
_cell.length_c   1.000
_cell.angle_alpha   90.00
_cell.angle_beta   90.00
_cell.angle_gamma   90.00
#
_symmetry.space_group_name_H-M   'P 1'
#
loop_
_entity.id
_entity.type
_entity.pdbx_description
1 polymer ?
#
loop_
_entity_poly.entity_id
_entity_poly.type
_entity_poly.pdbx_seq_one_letter_code
_entity_poly.pdbx_strand_id
1 'polypeptide(L)'
;VVLPVNIDDILVFGDSLSDMGNGKDSLLDVPDVPPYWNGRFSNGPIWIDHVSSEMSINLTHGSGWSAGGNRAFGGAQTGQGYAYLVLPNVGVQISNFLSGVQSNITSNQLVIVWAGGNDFLYGTGNPDVISQNMASHVRELALAGGSEFVVVNLPPIQLTPEGQSKTSSQQSQMAQDIQSYNSKLQTEMTNLSNSMNLNITMVDAWSVFNDILANPGHVGITNTQDPACSGAGGLLPLPICSAGDAVASNVDEYLFFDKAHPTATMHELIGALALEYIGQNDSDGDGIIDSLDNCDWSSGEVDEVGCDWSQQDEDLDGIANGLDDCLETESGFEVDSNGCAPYQRDSDEDGLTDDIDPCPNDIPGNDHDSDGCIDLVDDDDDNDGFSDEQDDCPTGLIGISSSDFDQDGCDDSEDSDDDGDGLSDQDEFLCGCDPYDVDSDDDGVWDGEDAFPLDPLEWVDSDSDGVGDNADEFPNDSFEWADSDKDSVGDNADAFPNDHTEWDDTDGDGFGDNSDICPVEFGTSLFPLGCIDSDGDGFSDQNDAFPHDQADWNDSDGDGYGDNNDLFPNDSSDWFDIDMDGYGDNRDFFPSDQTEWNDTDLDGCGDNSDAFPLDGTECFDSDLDGVGDNLDPWPNDSSEWADSDKDGFGDNSDFAPNDATEHADSDGDGIGDNADLWPDDKDRSLDDDGDGIANSVDAFPSNPNLDSWF
;
A
#
# COMPACT_ATOMS: atom_id res chain seq x y z
N VAL A 1 -27.18 21.89 -24.56
CA VAL A 1 -28.62 22.11 -24.86
C VAL A 1 -28.78 23.48 -25.49
N VAL A 2 -29.30 23.51 -26.71
CA VAL A 2 -29.56 24.75 -27.45
C VAL A 2 -31.02 25.17 -27.24
N LEU A 3 -31.23 26.36 -26.69
CA LEU A 3 -32.57 26.90 -26.41
C LEU A 3 -33.22 27.49 -27.68
N PRO A 4 -34.57 27.49 -27.78
CA PRO A 4 -35.26 28.02 -28.93
C PRO A 4 -35.03 29.52 -29.12
N VAL A 5 -34.33 29.93 -30.18
CA VAL A 5 -33.97 31.33 -30.48
C VAL A 5 -35.16 32.24 -30.86
N ASN A 6 -36.37 31.70 -30.97
CA ASN A 6 -37.58 32.42 -31.41
C ASN A 6 -38.53 32.81 -30.26
N ILE A 7 -38.17 32.54 -29.00
CA ILE A 7 -38.97 32.93 -27.82
C ILE A 7 -38.38 34.20 -27.20
N ASP A 8 -39.18 35.24 -27.02
CA ASP A 8 -38.75 36.53 -26.45
C ASP A 8 -39.53 36.96 -25.20
N ASP A 9 -40.56 36.21 -24.80
CA ASP A 9 -41.36 36.49 -23.60
C ASP A 9 -41.99 35.20 -23.01
N ILE A 10 -42.25 35.18 -21.70
CA ILE A 10 -42.78 34.02 -20.95
C ILE A 10 -44.06 34.41 -20.20
N LEU A 11 -45.09 33.59 -20.32
CA LEU A 11 -46.34 33.71 -19.56
C LEU A 11 -46.47 32.53 -18.59
N VAL A 12 -46.63 32.80 -17.30
CA VAL A 12 -46.67 31.74 -16.27
C VAL A 12 -47.99 31.77 -15.53
N PHE A 13 -48.66 30.62 -15.44
CA PHE A 13 -49.87 30.41 -14.66
C PHE A 13 -49.68 29.23 -13.71
N GLY A 14 -50.15 29.34 -12.48
CA GLY A 14 -49.90 28.27 -11.52
C GLY A 14 -50.12 28.63 -10.07
N ASP A 15 -49.44 27.89 -9.21
CA ASP A 15 -49.52 28.03 -7.76
C ASP A 15 -48.21 28.56 -7.12
N SER A 16 -47.97 28.22 -5.85
CA SER A 16 -46.82 28.69 -5.08
C SER A 16 -45.47 28.27 -5.66
N LEU A 17 -45.40 27.15 -6.39
CA LEU A 17 -44.16 26.69 -7.01
C LEU A 17 -43.65 27.64 -8.10
N SER A 18 -44.54 28.45 -8.66
CA SER A 18 -44.24 29.39 -9.74
C SER A 18 -44.49 30.85 -9.34
N ASP A 19 -44.90 31.13 -8.09
CA ASP A 19 -45.28 32.47 -7.65
C ASP A 19 -44.05 33.35 -7.34
N MET A 20 -43.90 34.42 -8.11
CA MET A 20 -42.84 35.43 -7.98
C MET A 20 -43.22 36.60 -7.04
N GLY A 21 -44.27 36.48 -6.23
CA GLY A 21 -44.66 37.49 -5.23
C GLY A 21 -46.10 38.00 -5.35
N ASN A 22 -46.93 37.43 -6.22
CA ASN A 22 -48.35 37.76 -6.29
C ASN A 22 -49.09 37.43 -4.99
N GLY A 23 -48.76 36.30 -4.34
CA GLY A 23 -49.25 35.97 -3.00
C GLY A 23 -48.86 37.03 -1.97
N LYS A 24 -47.63 37.54 -2.07
CA LYS A 24 -47.06 38.51 -1.12
C LYS A 24 -47.71 39.88 -1.28
N ASP A 25 -47.93 40.32 -2.51
CA ASP A 25 -48.58 41.61 -2.80
C ASP A 25 -50.10 41.58 -2.58
N SER A 26 -50.65 40.44 -2.19
CA SER A 26 -52.08 40.26 -1.96
C SER A 26 -52.55 40.72 -0.59
N LEU A 27 -53.88 40.73 -0.39
CA LEU A 27 -54.48 41.02 0.91
C LEU A 27 -54.08 40.04 2.02
N LEU A 28 -53.60 38.84 1.67
CA LEU A 28 -53.13 37.87 2.66
C LEU A 28 -51.67 38.11 3.09
N ASP A 29 -50.88 38.88 2.30
CA ASP A 29 -49.48 39.22 2.61
C ASP A 29 -48.59 37.99 2.90
N VAL A 30 -48.76 36.92 2.13
CA VAL A 30 -48.07 35.63 2.30
C VAL A 30 -47.15 35.30 1.13
N PRO A 31 -45.94 34.76 1.34
CA PRO A 31 -45.40 34.30 2.62
C PRO A 31 -44.70 35.41 3.44
N ASP A 32 -44.34 35.10 4.68
CA ASP A 32 -43.57 36.02 5.54
C ASP A 32 -42.12 36.15 5.05
N VAL A 33 -41.61 37.38 4.94
CA VAL A 33 -40.25 37.66 4.47
C VAL A 33 -39.52 38.46 5.56
N PRO A 34 -38.53 37.88 6.28
CA PRO A 34 -38.06 36.48 6.31
C PRO A 34 -39.04 35.51 7.02
N PRO A 35 -38.88 34.15 6.91
CA PRO A 35 -37.71 33.43 6.38
C PRO A 35 -37.71 33.17 4.86
N TYR A 36 -38.80 33.49 4.16
CA TYR A 36 -38.88 33.32 2.71
C TYR A 36 -38.12 34.42 1.95
N TRP A 37 -37.70 34.12 0.73
CA TRP A 37 -36.91 35.03 -0.09
C TRP A 37 -37.78 35.85 -1.04
N ASN A 38 -37.78 37.17 -0.88
CA ASN A 38 -38.39 38.12 -1.81
C ASN A 38 -39.83 37.78 -2.27
N GLY A 39 -40.66 37.26 -1.35
CA GLY A 39 -42.05 36.88 -1.61
C GLY A 39 -42.26 35.54 -2.33
N ARG A 40 -41.20 34.77 -2.61
CA ARG A 40 -41.28 33.41 -3.17
C ARG A 40 -41.52 32.39 -2.06
N PHE A 41 -42.14 31.26 -2.37
CA PHE A 41 -42.33 30.15 -1.44
C PHE A 41 -41.07 29.26 -1.31
N SER A 42 -39.88 29.87 -1.22
CA SER A 42 -38.60 29.18 -0.99
C SER A 42 -37.58 30.09 -0.28
N ASN A 43 -36.40 29.57 0.04
CA ASN A 43 -35.27 30.32 0.63
C ASN A 43 -34.44 31.11 -0.41
N GLY A 44 -34.79 31.05 -1.69
CA GLY A 44 -34.10 31.71 -2.79
C GLY A 44 -34.96 31.82 -4.05
N PRO A 45 -34.34 32.05 -5.22
CA PRO A 45 -35.03 32.03 -6.50
C PRO A 45 -35.78 30.72 -6.73
N ILE A 46 -36.93 30.80 -7.42
CA ILE A 46 -37.71 29.62 -7.83
C ILE A 46 -37.36 29.24 -9.26
N TRP A 47 -37.74 28.03 -9.69
CA TRP A 47 -37.38 27.47 -10.99
C TRP A 47 -37.68 28.40 -12.19
N ILE A 48 -38.76 29.19 -12.11
CA ILE A 48 -39.12 30.21 -13.12
C ILE A 48 -38.09 31.35 -13.18
N ASP A 49 -37.53 31.77 -12.04
CA ASP A 49 -36.47 32.78 -12.02
C ASP A 49 -35.24 32.25 -12.81
N HIS A 50 -34.90 30.95 -12.66
CA HIS A 50 -33.81 30.31 -13.42
C HIS A 50 -34.12 30.19 -14.91
N VAL A 51 -35.29 29.64 -15.28
CA VAL A 51 -35.69 29.49 -16.69
C VAL A 51 -35.69 30.83 -17.42
N SER A 52 -36.28 31.87 -16.82
CA SER A 52 -36.32 33.20 -17.44
C SER A 52 -34.93 33.85 -17.55
N SER A 53 -34.05 33.64 -16.57
CA SER A 53 -32.66 34.13 -16.61
C SER A 53 -31.85 33.48 -17.74
N GLU A 54 -31.89 32.16 -17.87
CA GLU A 54 -31.16 31.42 -18.92
C GLU A 54 -31.69 31.74 -20.32
N MET A 55 -33.01 31.94 -20.45
CA MET A 55 -33.60 32.42 -21.71
C MET A 55 -33.35 33.91 -21.98
N SER A 56 -32.66 34.63 -21.08
CA SER A 56 -32.43 36.08 -21.17
C SER A 56 -33.72 36.92 -21.25
N ILE A 57 -34.80 36.45 -20.60
CA ILE A 57 -36.12 37.07 -20.58
C ILE A 57 -36.36 37.76 -19.24
N ASN A 58 -36.69 39.06 -19.28
CA ASN A 58 -37.00 39.82 -18.07
C ASN A 58 -38.47 39.60 -17.64
N LEU A 59 -38.71 38.54 -16.86
CA LEU A 59 -40.04 38.18 -16.38
C LEU A 59 -40.44 38.99 -15.14
N THR A 60 -41.66 39.54 -15.15
CA THR A 60 -42.26 40.27 -14.01
C THR A 60 -43.58 39.66 -13.59
N HIS A 61 -43.93 39.75 -12.30
CA HIS A 61 -45.21 39.26 -11.78
C HIS A 61 -46.31 40.32 -11.82
N GLY A 62 -47.56 39.87 -11.92
CA GLY A 62 -48.73 40.73 -11.79
C GLY A 62 -50.00 39.95 -11.50
N SER A 63 -50.98 40.61 -10.87
CA SER A 63 -52.26 40.01 -10.51
C SER A 63 -53.45 40.85 -11.00
N GLY A 64 -54.62 40.22 -11.14
CA GLY A 64 -55.82 40.88 -11.69
C GLY A 64 -55.57 41.47 -13.08
N TRP A 65 -55.70 42.79 -13.20
CA TRP A 65 -55.45 43.55 -14.44
C TRP A 65 -54.12 44.29 -14.45
N SER A 66 -53.27 44.10 -13.44
CA SER A 66 -51.90 44.66 -13.45
C SER A 66 -51.05 43.92 -14.48
N ALA A 67 -50.14 44.64 -15.15
CA ALA A 67 -49.17 44.06 -16.08
C ALA A 67 -48.21 43.08 -15.39
N GLY A 68 -47.64 42.15 -16.16
CA GLY A 68 -46.71 41.13 -15.69
C GLY A 68 -47.05 39.76 -16.30
N GLY A 69 -46.02 39.05 -16.78
CA GLY A 69 -46.15 37.74 -17.43
C GLY A 69 -46.36 36.59 -16.44
N ASN A 70 -45.84 36.70 -15.22
CA ASN A 70 -46.09 35.71 -14.17
C ASN A 70 -47.38 36.02 -13.39
N ARG A 71 -48.37 35.16 -13.57
CA ARG A 71 -49.72 35.23 -12.99
C ARG A 71 -49.94 34.20 -11.88
N ALA A 72 -48.95 33.34 -11.62
CA ALA A 72 -49.03 32.27 -10.64
C ALA A 72 -49.25 32.85 -9.23
N PHE A 73 -49.97 32.10 -8.40
CA PHE A 73 -50.44 32.60 -7.11
C PHE A 73 -50.39 31.49 -6.05
N GLY A 74 -49.66 31.74 -4.95
CA GLY A 74 -49.54 30.79 -3.85
C GLY A 74 -50.89 30.30 -3.32
N GLY A 75 -51.08 28.98 -3.30
CA GLY A 75 -52.33 28.33 -2.86
C GLY A 75 -53.42 28.20 -3.93
N ALA A 76 -53.16 28.59 -5.18
CA ALA A 76 -54.10 28.40 -6.28
C ALA A 76 -54.36 26.90 -6.55
N GLN A 77 -55.64 26.56 -6.76
CA GLN A 77 -56.07 25.27 -7.28
C GLN A 77 -56.26 25.35 -8.80
N THR A 78 -56.37 24.20 -9.46
CA THR A 78 -56.57 24.14 -10.92
C THR A 78 -57.93 24.69 -11.37
N GLY A 79 -58.93 24.79 -10.51
CA GLY A 79 -60.29 25.16 -10.92
C GLY A 79 -60.49 26.62 -11.34
N GLN A 80 -61.77 26.98 -11.51
CA GLN A 80 -62.23 28.38 -11.53
C GLN A 80 -62.46 28.87 -10.08
N GLY A 81 -62.76 30.16 -9.91
CA GLY A 81 -63.08 30.76 -8.61
C GLY A 81 -61.86 31.06 -7.74
N TYR A 82 -62.07 31.10 -6.42
CA TYR A 82 -61.05 31.51 -5.45
C TYR A 82 -60.84 30.45 -4.38
N ALA A 83 -59.58 30.07 -4.13
CA ALA A 83 -59.18 29.34 -2.94
C ALA A 83 -59.13 30.29 -1.74
N TYR A 84 -59.45 29.78 -0.54
CA TYR A 84 -59.45 30.55 0.72
C TYR A 84 -60.20 31.89 0.65
N LEU A 85 -61.30 31.93 -0.12
CA LEU A 85 -62.18 33.09 -0.39
C LEU A 85 -61.57 34.24 -1.22
N VAL A 86 -60.23 34.35 -1.31
CA VAL A 86 -59.57 35.53 -1.89
C VAL A 86 -58.42 35.22 -2.87
N LEU A 87 -57.94 33.98 -2.96
CA LEU A 87 -56.80 33.62 -3.81
C LEU A 87 -57.28 33.11 -5.18
N PRO A 88 -56.90 33.73 -6.31
CA PRO A 88 -57.40 33.34 -7.62
C PRO A 88 -56.84 31.98 -8.03
N ASN A 89 -57.75 31.03 -8.29
CA ASN A 89 -57.37 29.76 -8.92
C ASN A 89 -56.89 30.00 -10.37
N VAL A 90 -56.22 29.01 -10.97
CA VAL A 90 -55.60 29.13 -12.30
C VAL A 90 -56.58 29.64 -13.36
N GLY A 91 -57.83 29.19 -13.34
CA GLY A 91 -58.85 29.68 -14.27
C GLY A 91 -59.19 31.17 -14.13
N VAL A 92 -59.10 31.72 -12.91
CA VAL A 92 -59.28 33.16 -12.66
C VAL A 92 -58.04 33.95 -13.06
N GLN A 93 -56.84 33.38 -12.86
CA GLN A 93 -55.59 33.99 -13.34
C GLN A 93 -55.63 34.19 -14.86
N ILE A 94 -56.00 33.14 -15.60
CA ILE A 94 -56.11 33.15 -17.06
C ILE A 94 -57.19 34.11 -17.53
N SER A 95 -58.41 34.00 -17.00
CA SER A 95 -59.52 34.87 -17.44
C SER A 95 -59.29 36.35 -17.14
N ASN A 96 -58.65 36.70 -16.01
CA ASN A 96 -58.26 38.08 -15.72
C ASN A 96 -57.17 38.59 -16.67
N PHE A 97 -56.15 37.76 -16.93
CA PHE A 97 -55.08 38.09 -17.86
C PHE A 97 -55.61 38.34 -19.28
N LEU A 98 -56.41 37.40 -19.81
CA LEU A 98 -56.98 37.51 -21.15
C LEU A 98 -57.98 38.65 -21.30
N SER A 99 -58.70 39.01 -20.22
CA SER A 99 -59.72 40.06 -20.28
C SER A 99 -59.19 41.49 -20.10
N GLY A 100 -58.05 41.69 -19.45
CA GLY A 100 -57.56 43.05 -19.23
C GLY A 100 -56.06 43.26 -19.06
N VAL A 101 -55.23 42.25 -19.33
CA VAL A 101 -53.79 42.43 -19.54
C VAL A 101 -53.44 42.24 -21.01
N GLN A 102 -53.69 41.05 -21.55
CA GLN A 102 -53.37 40.70 -22.94
C GLN A 102 -54.42 39.76 -23.52
N SER A 103 -55.17 40.22 -24.53
CA SER A 103 -56.26 39.44 -25.12
C SER A 103 -55.85 38.45 -26.21
N ASN A 104 -54.61 38.50 -26.67
CA ASN A 104 -54.08 37.59 -27.70
C ASN A 104 -52.62 37.25 -27.41
N ILE A 105 -52.29 35.98 -27.30
CA ILE A 105 -50.95 35.43 -27.10
C ILE A 105 -50.29 35.24 -28.48
N THR A 106 -49.00 35.55 -28.59
CA THR A 106 -48.23 35.46 -29.84
C THR A 106 -47.38 34.18 -29.88
N SER A 107 -46.94 33.77 -31.08
CA SER A 107 -46.22 32.51 -31.28
C SER A 107 -44.79 32.49 -30.73
N ASN A 108 -44.24 33.66 -30.37
CA ASN A 108 -42.94 33.85 -29.71
C ASN A 108 -43.07 33.88 -28.16
N GLN A 109 -44.28 33.70 -27.61
CA GLN A 109 -44.50 33.63 -26.17
C GLN A 109 -44.57 32.17 -25.71
N LEU A 110 -43.73 31.81 -24.76
CA LEU A 110 -43.75 30.50 -24.10
C LEU A 110 -44.75 30.52 -22.94
N VAL A 111 -45.77 29.67 -22.99
CA VAL A 111 -46.82 29.61 -21.97
C VAL A 111 -46.59 28.44 -21.01
N ILE A 112 -46.28 28.75 -19.76
CA ILE A 112 -45.99 27.77 -18.71
C ILE A 112 -47.19 27.62 -17.79
N VAL A 113 -47.63 26.37 -17.57
CA VAL A 113 -48.73 26.06 -16.64
C VAL A 113 -48.33 24.94 -15.67
N TRP A 114 -48.26 25.26 -14.38
CA TRP A 114 -48.01 24.25 -13.33
C TRP A 114 -48.91 24.47 -12.11
N ALA A 115 -49.84 23.53 -11.90
CA ALA A 115 -50.75 23.54 -10.77
C ALA A 115 -51.34 22.15 -10.51
N GLY A 116 -51.86 21.95 -9.30
CA GLY A 116 -52.61 20.75 -8.91
C GLY A 116 -52.25 20.21 -7.55
N GLY A 117 -51.11 20.62 -6.99
CA GLY A 117 -50.70 20.18 -5.65
C GLY A 117 -51.70 20.60 -4.58
N ASN A 118 -52.21 21.83 -4.66
CA ASN A 118 -53.24 22.33 -3.75
C ASN A 118 -54.57 21.58 -3.87
N ASP A 119 -54.92 21.06 -5.06
CA ASP A 119 -56.12 20.27 -5.26
C ASP A 119 -56.05 18.92 -4.52
N PHE A 120 -54.87 18.31 -4.45
CA PHE A 120 -54.65 17.05 -3.72
C PHE A 120 -54.43 17.23 -2.22
N LEU A 121 -53.80 18.33 -1.80
CA LEU A 121 -53.57 18.61 -0.38
C LEU A 121 -54.82 19.16 0.32
N TYR A 122 -55.57 20.04 -0.36
CA TYR A 122 -56.62 20.86 0.25
C TYR A 122 -57.93 20.95 -0.57
N GLY A 123 -57.96 20.41 -1.78
CA GLY A 123 -59.10 20.47 -2.69
C GLY A 123 -59.88 19.16 -2.83
N THR A 124 -60.34 18.89 -4.04
CA THR A 124 -61.18 17.71 -4.33
C THR A 124 -60.41 16.40 -4.36
N GLY A 125 -59.08 16.44 -4.59
CA GLY A 125 -58.23 15.27 -4.79
C GLY A 125 -58.63 14.37 -5.96
N ASN A 126 -59.51 14.80 -6.86
CA ASN A 126 -60.03 13.96 -7.93
C ASN A 126 -59.18 14.11 -9.21
N PRO A 127 -58.43 13.08 -9.64
CA PRO A 127 -57.52 13.19 -10.77
C PRO A 127 -58.22 13.54 -12.09
N ASP A 128 -59.47 13.11 -12.31
CA ASP A 128 -60.22 13.42 -13.54
C ASP A 128 -60.56 14.92 -13.62
N VAL A 129 -61.00 15.52 -12.52
CA VAL A 129 -61.40 16.93 -12.49
C VAL A 129 -60.18 17.82 -12.68
N ILE A 130 -59.08 17.49 -12.01
CA ILE A 130 -57.85 18.28 -12.03
C ILE A 130 -57.22 18.23 -13.43
N SER A 131 -57.13 17.05 -14.07
CA SER A 131 -56.58 16.95 -15.43
C SER A 131 -57.45 17.65 -16.47
N GLN A 132 -58.78 17.56 -16.33
CA GLN A 132 -59.72 18.25 -17.22
C GLN A 132 -59.66 19.78 -17.08
N ASN A 133 -59.46 20.30 -15.86
CA ASN A 133 -59.26 21.73 -15.64
C ASN A 133 -58.00 22.21 -16.37
N MET A 134 -56.87 21.52 -16.20
CA MET A 134 -55.61 21.87 -16.87
C MET A 134 -55.74 21.81 -18.40
N ALA A 135 -56.39 20.77 -18.92
CA ALA A 135 -56.71 20.66 -20.35
C ALA A 135 -57.58 21.81 -20.86
N SER A 136 -58.57 22.24 -20.06
CA SER A 136 -59.42 23.38 -20.41
C SER A 136 -58.63 24.69 -20.45
N HIS A 137 -57.68 24.88 -19.52
CA HIS A 137 -56.85 26.08 -19.44
C HIS A 137 -55.89 26.21 -20.61
N VAL A 138 -55.18 25.12 -20.94
CA VAL A 138 -54.31 25.09 -22.12
C VAL A 138 -55.11 25.35 -23.39
N ARG A 139 -56.31 24.75 -23.50
CA ARG A 139 -57.22 25.03 -24.63
C ARG A 139 -57.65 26.51 -24.67
N GLU A 140 -57.99 27.13 -23.54
CA GLU A 140 -58.39 28.54 -23.47
C GLU A 140 -57.26 29.47 -23.93
N LEU A 141 -56.04 29.23 -23.44
CA LEU A 141 -54.84 29.97 -23.82
C LEU A 141 -54.49 29.76 -25.30
N ALA A 142 -54.66 28.54 -25.81
CA ALA A 142 -54.47 28.23 -27.23
C ALA A 142 -55.50 28.93 -28.13
N LEU A 143 -56.76 29.00 -27.70
CA LEU A 143 -57.80 29.78 -28.41
C LEU A 143 -57.52 31.29 -28.38
N ALA A 144 -56.74 31.76 -27.41
CA ALA A 144 -56.23 33.12 -27.37
C ALA A 144 -54.95 33.33 -28.21
N GLY A 145 -54.47 32.32 -28.95
CA GLY A 145 -53.33 32.43 -29.86
C GLY A 145 -52.03 31.77 -29.40
N GLY A 146 -52.00 31.22 -28.18
CA GLY A 146 -50.82 30.48 -27.70
C GLY A 146 -50.57 29.22 -28.52
N SER A 147 -49.33 29.01 -28.94
CA SER A 147 -48.94 27.82 -29.72
C SER A 147 -47.83 27.00 -29.07
N GLU A 148 -47.10 27.59 -28.13
CA GLU A 148 -45.95 27.02 -27.44
C GLU A 148 -46.25 26.90 -25.93
N PHE A 149 -46.30 25.68 -25.42
CA PHE A 149 -46.69 25.41 -24.03
C PHE A 149 -45.69 24.52 -23.30
N VAL A 150 -45.43 24.84 -22.04
CA VAL A 150 -44.79 23.94 -21.08
C VAL A 150 -45.78 23.61 -19.99
N VAL A 151 -46.05 22.33 -19.82
CA VAL A 151 -46.95 21.82 -18.79
C VAL A 151 -46.20 20.85 -17.91
N VAL A 152 -46.17 21.13 -16.61
CA VAL A 152 -45.42 20.31 -15.65
C VAL A 152 -46.40 19.42 -14.89
N ASN A 153 -46.10 18.12 -14.82
CA ASN A 153 -46.91 17.19 -14.03
C ASN A 153 -46.60 17.34 -12.51
N LEU A 154 -47.25 16.56 -11.65
CA LEU A 154 -47.03 16.69 -10.21
C LEU A 154 -45.95 15.72 -9.69
N PRO A 155 -45.03 16.19 -8.83
CA PRO A 155 -44.08 15.33 -8.12
C PRO A 155 -44.79 14.42 -7.10
N PRO A 156 -44.09 13.50 -6.43
CA PRO A 156 -44.67 12.64 -5.37
C PRO A 156 -45.01 13.44 -4.10
N ILE A 157 -46.09 14.23 -4.13
CA ILE A 157 -46.50 15.14 -3.04
C ILE A 157 -46.75 14.40 -1.73
N GLN A 158 -47.13 13.12 -1.76
CA GLN A 158 -47.29 12.32 -0.55
C GLN A 158 -46.00 12.20 0.29
N LEU A 159 -44.84 12.43 -0.33
CA LEU A 159 -43.52 12.38 0.32
C LEU A 159 -43.08 13.73 0.88
N THR A 160 -43.79 14.83 0.59
CA THR A 160 -43.57 16.12 1.27
C THR A 160 -43.82 15.97 2.77
N PRO A 161 -43.20 16.79 3.64
CA PRO A 161 -43.45 16.71 5.08
C PRO A 161 -44.95 16.88 5.44
N GLU A 162 -45.70 17.68 4.68
CA GLU A 162 -47.16 17.81 4.82
C GLU A 162 -47.89 16.54 4.39
N GLY A 163 -47.47 15.90 3.29
CA GLY A 163 -47.98 14.60 2.85
C GLY A 163 -47.72 13.49 3.87
N GLN A 164 -46.50 13.46 4.43
CA GLN A 164 -46.07 12.49 5.44
C GLN A 164 -46.83 12.61 6.77
N SER A 165 -47.41 13.79 7.06
CA SER A 165 -48.27 13.97 8.23
C SER A 165 -49.58 13.15 8.17
N LYS A 166 -49.95 12.64 7.00
CA LYS A 166 -51.16 11.81 6.78
C LYS A 166 -50.89 10.34 7.10
N THR A 167 -51.94 9.55 7.31
CA THR A 167 -51.79 8.10 7.56
C THR A 167 -51.23 7.37 6.33
N SER A 168 -50.56 6.24 6.53
CA SER A 168 -49.98 5.45 5.42
C SER A 168 -51.02 5.09 4.34
N SER A 169 -52.27 4.79 4.73
CA SER A 169 -53.35 4.51 3.77
C SER A 169 -53.71 5.74 2.92
N GLN A 170 -53.68 6.94 3.51
CA GLN A 170 -53.93 8.19 2.80
C GLN A 170 -52.76 8.55 1.89
N GLN A 171 -51.52 8.30 2.32
CA GLN A 171 -50.33 8.52 1.49
C GLN A 171 -50.34 7.60 0.26
N SER A 172 -50.65 6.31 0.43
CA SER A 172 -50.74 5.37 -0.70
C SER A 172 -51.87 5.75 -1.67
N GLN A 173 -53.03 6.17 -1.16
CA GLN A 173 -54.13 6.62 -2.02
C GLN A 173 -53.75 7.89 -2.78
N MET A 174 -53.13 8.86 -2.10
CA MET A 174 -52.65 10.09 -2.72
C MET A 174 -51.62 9.81 -3.82
N ALA A 175 -50.66 8.91 -3.59
CA ALA A 175 -49.69 8.51 -4.62
C ALA A 175 -50.39 7.93 -5.86
N GLN A 176 -51.38 7.05 -5.67
CA GLN A 176 -52.15 6.46 -6.77
C GLN A 176 -52.95 7.51 -7.54
N ASP A 177 -53.60 8.44 -6.83
CA ASP A 177 -54.39 9.49 -7.46
C ASP A 177 -53.51 10.47 -8.23
N ILE A 178 -52.33 10.83 -7.72
CA ILE A 178 -51.35 11.69 -8.42
C ILE A 178 -50.81 11.00 -9.67
N GLN A 179 -50.43 9.72 -9.60
CA GLN A 179 -50.01 8.95 -10.77
C GLN A 179 -51.13 8.87 -11.83
N SER A 180 -52.37 8.68 -11.38
CA SER A 180 -53.54 8.69 -12.26
C SER A 180 -53.73 10.05 -12.92
N TYR A 181 -53.58 11.15 -12.16
CA TYR A 181 -53.61 12.51 -12.70
C TYR A 181 -52.49 12.75 -13.71
N ASN A 182 -51.24 12.40 -13.41
CA ASN A 182 -50.11 12.62 -14.31
C ASN A 182 -50.31 11.88 -15.65
N SER A 183 -50.77 10.62 -15.59
CA SER A 183 -51.08 9.83 -16.80
C SER A 183 -52.24 10.43 -17.61
N LYS A 184 -53.27 10.92 -16.94
CA LYS A 184 -54.41 11.60 -17.59
C LYS A 184 -53.99 12.94 -18.19
N LEU A 185 -53.22 13.74 -17.46
CA LEU A 185 -52.69 15.03 -17.94
C LEU A 185 -51.86 14.83 -19.21
N GLN A 186 -50.94 13.86 -19.21
CA GLN A 186 -50.18 13.50 -20.40
C GLN A 186 -51.10 13.17 -21.59
N THR A 187 -52.13 12.35 -21.36
CA THR A 187 -53.10 11.97 -22.39
C THR A 187 -53.86 13.19 -22.92
N GLU A 188 -54.33 14.07 -22.04
CA GLU A 188 -55.04 15.30 -22.41
C GLU A 188 -54.14 16.25 -23.21
N MET A 189 -52.88 16.44 -22.80
CA MET A 189 -51.92 17.27 -23.53
C MET A 189 -51.58 16.70 -24.91
N THR A 190 -51.32 15.39 -25.01
CA THR A 190 -51.14 14.72 -26.31
C THR A 190 -52.37 14.92 -27.22
N ASN A 191 -53.58 14.82 -26.68
CA ASN A 191 -54.81 15.05 -27.45
C ASN A 191 -54.95 16.50 -27.91
N LEU A 192 -54.61 17.47 -27.06
CA LEU A 192 -54.63 18.90 -27.42
C LEU A 192 -53.58 19.24 -28.46
N SER A 193 -52.34 18.78 -28.28
CA SER A 193 -51.26 18.97 -29.25
C SER A 193 -51.68 18.47 -30.64
N ASN A 194 -52.24 17.25 -30.74
CA ASN A 194 -52.71 16.70 -32.00
C ASN A 194 -53.95 17.41 -32.58
N SER A 195 -54.93 17.74 -31.73
CA SER A 195 -56.21 18.29 -32.22
C SER A 195 -56.16 19.77 -32.57
N MET A 196 -55.22 20.52 -31.99
CA MET A 196 -55.09 21.97 -32.16
C MET A 196 -53.73 22.36 -32.78
N ASN A 197 -52.88 21.39 -33.13
CA ASN A 197 -51.54 21.60 -33.68
C ASN A 197 -50.68 22.52 -32.79
N LEU A 198 -50.63 22.18 -31.49
CA LEU A 198 -49.88 22.92 -30.48
C LEU A 198 -48.57 22.20 -30.20
N ASN A 199 -47.50 22.97 -29.97
CA ASN A 199 -46.28 22.43 -29.39
C ASN A 199 -46.44 22.44 -27.86
N ILE A 200 -46.51 21.25 -27.25
CA ILE A 200 -46.69 21.11 -25.80
C ILE A 200 -45.56 20.24 -25.26
N THR A 201 -44.65 20.88 -24.55
CA THR A 201 -43.58 20.24 -23.78
C THR A 201 -44.13 19.81 -22.43
N MET A 202 -44.09 18.51 -22.17
CA MET A 202 -44.48 17.92 -20.89
C MET A 202 -43.24 17.67 -20.03
N VAL A 203 -43.13 18.36 -18.90
CA VAL A 203 -42.03 18.16 -17.94
C VAL A 203 -42.48 17.13 -16.89
N ASP A 204 -41.72 16.04 -16.78
CA ASP A 204 -42.02 14.93 -15.87
C ASP A 204 -41.40 15.12 -14.48
N ALA A 205 -42.00 16.02 -13.69
CA ALA A 205 -41.60 16.23 -12.30
C ALA A 205 -41.74 14.96 -11.43
N TRP A 206 -42.66 14.04 -11.74
CA TRP A 206 -42.80 12.79 -10.98
C TRP A 206 -41.54 11.93 -11.05
N SER A 207 -41.05 11.63 -12.25
CA SER A 207 -39.90 10.75 -12.41
C SER A 207 -38.63 11.40 -11.86
N VAL A 208 -38.38 12.68 -12.19
CA VAL A 208 -37.19 13.40 -11.71
C VAL A 208 -37.12 13.47 -10.19
N PHE A 209 -38.22 13.79 -9.51
CA PHE A 209 -38.20 13.83 -8.05
C PHE A 209 -37.92 12.45 -7.45
N ASN A 210 -38.42 11.35 -8.04
CA ASN A 210 -38.11 10.01 -7.56
C ASN A 210 -36.63 9.65 -7.79
N ASP A 211 -36.04 10.06 -8.91
CA ASP A 211 -34.62 9.82 -9.21
C ASP A 211 -33.71 10.59 -8.26
N ILE A 212 -34.03 11.85 -7.94
CA ILE A 212 -33.34 12.65 -6.93
C ILE A 212 -33.50 12.02 -5.54
N LEU A 213 -34.69 11.57 -5.18
CA LEU A 213 -34.93 10.88 -3.90
C LEU A 213 -34.14 9.57 -3.79
N ALA A 214 -33.90 8.89 -4.91
CA ALA A 214 -33.06 7.70 -4.96
C ALA A 214 -31.56 8.03 -4.90
N ASN A 215 -31.13 9.20 -5.39
CA ASN A 215 -29.73 9.59 -5.53
C ASN A 215 -29.40 11.00 -5.00
N PRO A 216 -29.82 11.38 -3.78
CA PRO A 216 -29.81 12.79 -3.37
C PRO A 216 -28.40 13.37 -3.22
N GLY A 217 -27.42 12.55 -2.86
CA GLY A 217 -26.02 12.98 -2.72
C GLY A 217 -25.37 13.45 -4.03
N HIS A 218 -25.86 13.03 -5.20
CA HIS A 218 -25.33 13.46 -6.50
C HIS A 218 -25.69 14.90 -6.85
N VAL A 219 -26.72 15.45 -6.21
CA VAL A 219 -27.19 16.83 -6.42
C VAL A 219 -26.99 17.70 -5.19
N GLY A 220 -26.11 17.28 -4.26
CA GLY A 220 -25.79 18.03 -3.05
C GLY A 220 -26.89 18.03 -1.98
N ILE A 221 -27.94 17.21 -2.13
CA ILE A 221 -29.02 17.08 -1.15
C ILE A 221 -28.68 15.96 -0.16
N THR A 222 -28.72 16.26 1.13
CA THR A 222 -28.49 15.30 2.21
C THR A 222 -29.75 15.02 3.03
N ASN A 223 -30.70 15.95 3.07
CA ASN A 223 -31.99 15.78 3.78
C ASN A 223 -33.18 15.81 2.81
N THR A 224 -33.84 14.67 2.66
CA THR A 224 -35.00 14.49 1.76
C THR A 224 -36.34 14.34 2.48
N GLN A 225 -36.38 14.40 3.82
CA GLN A 225 -37.57 14.06 4.60
C GLN A 225 -38.08 15.21 5.46
N ASP A 226 -37.19 15.95 6.11
CA ASP A 226 -37.56 17.01 7.04
C ASP A 226 -37.56 18.38 6.36
N PRO A 227 -38.41 19.32 6.80
CA PRO A 227 -38.34 20.70 6.33
C PRO A 227 -37.12 21.42 6.93
N ALA A 228 -36.42 22.21 6.11
CA ALA A 228 -35.29 23.03 6.58
C ALA A 228 -35.74 24.13 7.55
N CYS A 229 -36.95 24.65 7.37
CA CYS A 229 -37.58 25.61 8.25
C CYS A 229 -38.54 24.91 9.23
N SER A 230 -38.27 25.07 10.53
CA SER A 230 -38.98 24.38 11.61
C SER A 230 -39.78 25.36 12.47
N GLY A 231 -40.99 25.67 12.01
CA GLY A 231 -41.90 26.63 12.63
C GLY A 231 -43.15 26.05 13.27
N ALA A 232 -43.61 26.66 14.37
CA ALA A 232 -44.93 26.39 14.94
C ALA A 232 -45.97 27.22 14.17
N GLY A 233 -46.75 26.55 13.31
CA GLY A 233 -47.65 27.17 12.32
C GLY A 233 -48.36 28.46 12.76
N GLY A 234 -48.35 29.44 11.85
CA GLY A 234 -48.94 30.76 12.04
C GLY A 234 -50.47 30.77 12.14
N LEU A 235 -51.04 31.98 12.06
CA LEU A 235 -52.49 32.22 12.23
C LEU A 235 -53.37 31.52 11.17
N LEU A 236 -52.80 31.17 10.03
CA LEU A 236 -53.44 30.45 8.92
C LEU A 236 -52.99 28.99 8.94
N PRO A 237 -53.89 28.01 8.73
CA PRO A 237 -53.56 26.58 8.70
C PRO A 237 -52.87 26.19 7.37
N LEU A 238 -51.80 26.90 7.01
CA LEU A 238 -51.01 26.67 5.82
C LEU A 238 -49.69 25.98 6.21
N PRO A 239 -49.15 25.10 5.35
CA PRO A 239 -47.93 24.31 5.62
C PRO A 239 -46.64 25.16 5.49
N ILE A 240 -46.71 26.45 5.82
CA ILE A 240 -45.65 27.44 5.62
C ILE A 240 -45.05 27.88 6.95
N CYS A 241 -43.83 28.40 6.89
CA CYS A 241 -43.18 29.07 8.01
C CYS A 241 -43.72 30.49 8.24
N SER A 242 -43.54 30.96 9.46
CA SER A 242 -43.89 32.30 9.93
C SER A 242 -42.62 33.13 10.18
N ALA A 243 -42.79 34.45 10.26
CA ALA A 243 -41.71 35.36 10.57
C ALA A 243 -41.00 35.00 11.90
N GLY A 244 -39.69 34.73 11.81
CA GLY A 244 -38.85 34.41 12.96
C GLY A 244 -38.68 32.91 13.26
N ASP A 245 -39.26 32.03 12.45
CA ASP A 245 -39.00 30.59 12.54
C ASP A 245 -37.54 30.25 12.22
N ALA A 246 -37.03 29.19 12.86
CA ALA A 246 -35.65 28.75 12.69
C ALA A 246 -35.47 28.00 11.37
N VAL A 247 -34.48 28.42 10.58
CA VAL A 247 -34.04 27.75 9.36
C VAL A 247 -32.71 27.04 9.64
N ALA A 248 -32.58 25.80 9.16
CA ALA A 248 -31.34 25.04 9.24
C ALA A 248 -30.17 25.81 8.63
N SER A 249 -28.98 25.72 9.23
CA SER A 249 -27.80 26.45 8.76
C SER A 249 -27.27 25.94 7.41
N ASN A 250 -27.56 24.67 7.07
CA ASN A 250 -27.26 24.02 5.79
C ASN A 250 -28.52 23.85 4.94
N VAL A 251 -29.36 24.90 4.86
CA VAL A 251 -30.63 24.89 4.11
C VAL A 251 -30.49 24.41 2.66
N ASP A 252 -29.34 24.63 2.03
CA ASP A 252 -29.09 24.25 0.64
C ASP A 252 -28.90 22.74 0.44
N GLU A 253 -28.70 21.96 1.51
CA GLU A 253 -28.64 20.50 1.47
C GLU A 253 -30.01 19.84 1.71
N TYR A 254 -31.07 20.62 1.93
CA TYR A 254 -32.41 20.11 2.13
C TYR A 254 -33.19 20.10 0.81
N LEU A 255 -34.03 19.09 0.61
CA LEU A 255 -34.97 19.06 -0.52
C LEU A 255 -36.16 19.99 -0.28
N PHE A 256 -36.67 20.02 0.95
CA PHE A 256 -37.85 20.79 1.35
C PHE A 256 -37.47 22.00 2.21
N PHE A 257 -37.91 23.18 1.80
CA PHE A 257 -37.72 24.39 2.60
C PHE A 257 -38.70 24.43 3.77
N ASP A 258 -39.99 24.22 3.50
CA ASP A 258 -41.05 24.08 4.49
C ASP A 258 -41.78 22.74 4.33
N LYS A 259 -43.00 22.60 4.85
CA LYS A 259 -43.70 21.32 4.79
C LYS A 259 -44.22 20.93 3.40
N ALA A 260 -44.25 21.84 2.45
CA ALA A 260 -44.80 21.62 1.12
C ALA A 260 -43.86 22.06 -0.03
N HIS A 261 -43.03 23.07 0.19
CA HIS A 261 -42.27 23.73 -0.87
C HIS A 261 -40.81 23.28 -0.90
N PRO A 262 -40.21 23.16 -2.10
CA PRO A 262 -38.79 22.87 -2.25
C PRO A 262 -37.87 24.02 -1.84
N THR A 263 -36.62 23.70 -1.55
CA THR A 263 -35.53 24.68 -1.37
C THR A 263 -35.11 25.32 -2.69
N ALA A 264 -34.33 26.40 -2.60
CA ALA A 264 -33.73 27.06 -3.76
C ALA A 264 -32.86 26.07 -4.57
N THR A 265 -32.09 25.21 -3.90
CA THR A 265 -31.31 24.14 -4.55
C THR A 265 -32.19 23.25 -5.43
N MET A 266 -33.32 22.80 -4.90
CA MET A 266 -34.24 21.97 -5.67
C MET A 266 -34.91 22.77 -6.80
N HIS A 267 -35.18 24.06 -6.61
CA HIS A 267 -35.71 24.93 -7.66
C HIS A 267 -34.70 25.19 -8.79
N GLU A 268 -33.41 25.28 -8.50
CA GLU A 268 -32.33 25.36 -9.49
C GLU A 268 -32.31 24.09 -10.35
N LEU A 269 -32.39 22.91 -9.73
CA LEU A 269 -32.46 21.62 -10.44
C LEU A 269 -33.72 21.51 -11.32
N ILE A 270 -34.88 21.93 -10.81
CA ILE A 270 -36.13 21.95 -11.60
C ILE A 270 -36.01 22.92 -12.77
N GLY A 271 -35.36 24.07 -12.56
CA GLY A 271 -35.12 25.08 -13.60
C GLY A 271 -34.24 24.53 -14.72
N ALA A 272 -33.10 23.93 -14.37
CA ALA A 272 -32.19 23.28 -15.31
C ALA A 272 -32.90 22.17 -16.10
N LEU A 273 -33.64 21.28 -15.42
CA LEU A 273 -34.41 20.23 -16.08
C LEU A 273 -35.46 20.82 -17.03
N ALA A 274 -36.20 21.85 -16.61
CA ALA A 274 -37.20 22.46 -17.48
C ALA A 274 -36.56 23.00 -18.76
N LEU A 275 -35.35 23.55 -18.68
CA LEU A 275 -34.59 24.02 -19.85
C LEU A 275 -34.16 22.87 -20.77
N GLU A 276 -33.78 21.71 -20.23
CA GLU A 276 -33.51 20.50 -21.04
C GLU A 276 -34.75 20.05 -21.83
N TYR A 277 -35.93 20.09 -21.21
CA TYR A 277 -37.19 19.76 -21.90
C TYR A 277 -37.63 20.83 -22.91
N ILE A 278 -37.28 22.09 -22.69
CA ILE A 278 -37.61 23.22 -23.58
C ILE A 278 -36.65 23.28 -24.78
N GLY A 279 -35.37 22.97 -24.57
CA GLY A 279 -34.32 23.04 -25.58
C GLY A 279 -34.15 21.76 -26.40
N GLN A 280 -33.19 21.80 -27.32
CA GLN A 280 -32.73 20.64 -28.08
C GLN A 280 -31.39 20.15 -27.53
N ASN A 281 -31.19 18.83 -27.51
CA ASN A 281 -29.94 18.25 -27.03
C ASN A 281 -28.76 18.67 -27.91
N ASP A 282 -27.64 18.92 -27.23
CA ASP A 282 -26.34 19.33 -27.75
C ASP A 282 -25.39 18.81 -26.68
N SER A 283 -24.83 17.63 -26.99
CA SER A 283 -24.23 16.69 -26.04
C SER A 283 -22.79 17.03 -25.70
N ASP A 284 -22.03 17.55 -26.67
CA ASP A 284 -20.64 17.94 -26.51
C ASP A 284 -20.49 19.46 -26.23
N GLY A 285 -21.57 20.24 -26.41
CA GLY A 285 -21.63 21.65 -26.01
C GLY A 285 -21.00 22.60 -27.02
N ASP A 286 -20.80 22.16 -28.26
CA ASP A 286 -20.21 22.94 -29.35
C ASP A 286 -21.17 23.98 -29.96
N GLY A 287 -22.45 23.88 -29.62
CA GLY A 287 -23.52 24.76 -30.06
C GLY A 287 -24.29 24.27 -31.29
N ILE A 288 -23.97 23.10 -31.83
CA ILE A 288 -24.72 22.36 -32.83
C ILE A 288 -25.57 21.31 -32.12
N ILE A 289 -26.84 21.21 -32.52
CA ILE A 289 -27.74 20.22 -31.92
C ILE A 289 -27.38 18.81 -32.41
N ASP A 290 -27.49 17.80 -31.55
CA ASP A 290 -27.13 16.40 -31.87
C ASP A 290 -27.73 15.90 -33.20
N SER A 291 -28.91 16.39 -33.60
CA SER A 291 -29.57 15.98 -34.85
C SER A 291 -28.97 16.58 -36.13
N LEU A 292 -28.11 17.59 -35.99
CA LEU A 292 -27.42 18.30 -37.07
C LEU A 292 -25.89 18.16 -36.95
N ASP A 293 -25.42 17.55 -35.87
CA ASP A 293 -24.02 17.29 -35.60
C ASP A 293 -23.61 15.94 -36.20
N ASN A 294 -22.58 15.95 -37.05
CA ASN A 294 -21.99 14.76 -37.65
C ASN A 294 -20.78 14.24 -36.85
N CYS A 295 -20.26 15.04 -35.93
CA CYS A 295 -19.07 14.77 -35.16
C CYS A 295 -19.45 14.79 -33.68
N ASP A 296 -19.93 13.64 -33.18
CA ASP A 296 -20.46 13.41 -31.82
C ASP A 296 -19.65 14.03 -30.65
N TRP A 297 -18.38 14.37 -30.87
CA TRP A 297 -17.51 15.07 -29.94
C TRP A 297 -16.53 15.95 -30.70
N SER A 298 -16.55 17.24 -30.41
CA SER A 298 -15.60 18.21 -30.94
C SER A 298 -14.76 18.86 -29.83
N SER A 299 -13.56 19.30 -30.20
CA SER A 299 -12.60 19.90 -29.27
C SER A 299 -12.15 21.29 -29.70
N GLY A 300 -13.08 22.16 -30.11
CA GLY A 300 -12.71 23.52 -30.52
C GLY A 300 -13.81 24.27 -31.26
N GLU A 301 -13.39 25.16 -32.16
CA GLU A 301 -14.31 25.75 -33.13
C GLU A 301 -14.67 24.68 -34.16
N VAL A 302 -15.97 24.48 -34.34
CA VAL A 302 -16.54 23.51 -35.28
C VAL A 302 -17.04 24.18 -36.55
N ASP A 303 -17.13 23.39 -37.62
CA ASP A 303 -17.73 23.80 -38.88
C ASP A 303 -19.28 23.73 -38.86
N GLU A 304 -19.92 23.85 -40.02
CA GLU A 304 -21.38 23.84 -40.14
C GLU A 304 -22.02 22.47 -39.81
N VAL A 305 -21.23 21.41 -39.62
CA VAL A 305 -21.69 20.06 -39.31
C VAL A 305 -21.14 19.54 -37.97
N GLY A 306 -20.57 20.40 -37.13
CA GLY A 306 -20.09 20.03 -35.79
C GLY A 306 -18.66 19.45 -35.77
N CYS A 307 -17.95 19.44 -36.89
CA CYS A 307 -16.61 18.83 -36.96
C CYS A 307 -15.50 19.86 -36.72
N ASP A 308 -14.62 19.58 -35.76
CA ASP A 308 -13.41 20.39 -35.57
C ASP A 308 -12.36 20.09 -36.65
N TRP A 309 -11.34 20.96 -36.78
CA TRP A 309 -10.35 20.87 -37.86
C TRP A 309 -9.69 19.48 -37.96
N SER A 310 -9.45 18.80 -36.85
CA SER A 310 -8.79 17.48 -36.83
C SER A 310 -9.68 16.36 -37.39
N GLN A 311 -10.98 16.59 -37.44
CA GLN A 311 -11.98 15.62 -37.90
C GLN A 311 -12.40 15.86 -39.36
N GLN A 312 -11.94 16.96 -39.96
CA GLN A 312 -12.17 17.29 -41.36
C GLN A 312 -11.18 16.54 -42.26
N ASP A 313 -11.51 16.38 -43.53
CA ASP A 313 -10.68 15.78 -44.59
C ASP A 313 -10.65 16.81 -45.73
N GLU A 314 -9.58 17.63 -45.78
CA GLU A 314 -9.49 18.79 -46.69
C GLU A 314 -9.06 18.42 -48.12
N ASP A 315 -8.22 17.40 -48.30
CA ASP A 315 -7.70 16.98 -49.60
C ASP A 315 -8.47 15.81 -50.25
N LEU A 316 -9.40 15.21 -49.49
CA LEU A 316 -10.35 14.17 -49.92
C LEU A 316 -9.66 12.86 -50.31
N ASP A 317 -8.54 12.55 -49.66
CA ASP A 317 -7.84 11.28 -49.78
C ASP A 317 -8.48 10.15 -48.94
N GLY A 318 -9.35 10.52 -47.99
CA GLY A 318 -10.10 9.63 -47.12
C GLY A 318 -9.55 9.51 -45.69
N ILE A 319 -8.49 10.24 -45.34
CA ILE A 319 -7.93 10.34 -43.99
C ILE A 319 -8.25 11.73 -43.42
N ALA A 320 -8.70 11.79 -42.16
CA ALA A 320 -9.00 13.08 -41.53
C ALA A 320 -7.69 13.80 -41.15
N ASN A 321 -7.66 15.13 -41.25
CA ASN A 321 -6.53 16.02 -40.98
C ASN A 321 -5.76 15.72 -39.69
N GLY A 322 -6.45 15.29 -38.62
CA GLY A 322 -5.82 14.96 -37.34
C GLY A 322 -5.03 13.65 -37.34
N LEU A 323 -5.26 12.82 -38.36
CA LEU A 323 -4.62 11.53 -38.63
C LEU A 323 -3.83 11.52 -39.94
N ASP A 324 -3.84 12.63 -40.66
CA ASP A 324 -3.21 12.80 -41.97
C ASP A 324 -1.91 13.60 -41.82
N ASP A 325 -0.80 12.90 -42.03
CA ASP A 325 0.55 13.47 -42.02
C ASP A 325 0.86 14.20 -43.35
N CYS A 326 0.05 13.96 -44.39
CA CYS A 326 0.24 14.36 -45.78
C CYS A 326 -0.95 15.17 -46.33
N LEU A 327 -1.34 16.24 -45.60
CA LEU A 327 -2.47 17.17 -45.84
C LEU A 327 -2.67 17.79 -47.25
N GLU A 328 -1.80 17.52 -48.22
CA GLU A 328 -1.90 18.03 -49.60
C GLU A 328 -1.66 16.90 -50.63
N THR A 329 -2.24 15.74 -50.42
CA THR A 329 -2.12 14.63 -51.37
C THR A 329 -2.92 14.90 -52.65
N GLU A 330 -2.31 14.68 -53.81
CA GLU A 330 -2.99 14.87 -55.08
C GLU A 330 -4.19 13.90 -55.23
N SER A 331 -5.33 14.43 -55.65
CA SER A 331 -6.54 13.63 -55.83
C SER A 331 -6.36 12.51 -56.88
N GLY A 332 -6.58 11.26 -56.45
CA GLY A 332 -6.57 10.07 -57.32
C GLY A 332 -5.41 9.10 -57.08
N PHE A 333 -4.54 9.38 -56.11
CA PHE A 333 -3.55 8.43 -55.61
C PHE A 333 -4.15 7.63 -54.44
N GLU A 334 -3.71 6.37 -54.29
CA GLU A 334 -4.01 5.59 -53.08
C GLU A 334 -3.02 6.00 -51.99
N VAL A 335 -3.53 6.30 -50.80
CA VAL A 335 -2.76 6.70 -49.62
C VAL A 335 -2.71 5.59 -48.59
N ASP A 336 -1.70 5.63 -47.73
CA ASP A 336 -1.62 4.74 -46.58
C ASP A 336 -2.43 5.22 -45.37
N SER A 337 -2.18 4.61 -44.21
CA SER A 337 -2.90 4.96 -42.98
C SER A 337 -2.63 6.38 -42.47
N ASN A 338 -1.59 7.04 -42.98
CA ASN A 338 -1.18 8.37 -42.58
C ASN A 338 -1.51 9.43 -43.66
N GLY A 339 -2.29 9.07 -44.68
CA GLY A 339 -2.67 9.99 -45.78
C GLY A 339 -1.56 10.21 -46.82
N CYS A 340 -0.48 9.43 -46.78
CA CYS A 340 0.66 9.62 -47.68
C CYS A 340 0.59 8.69 -48.90
N ALA A 341 0.73 9.25 -50.11
CA ALA A 341 0.88 8.48 -51.35
C ALA A 341 2.33 8.04 -51.58
N PRO A 342 2.60 7.02 -52.42
CA PRO A 342 3.96 6.49 -52.63
C PRO A 342 5.04 7.53 -53.01
N TYR A 343 4.69 8.59 -53.76
CA TYR A 343 5.63 9.64 -54.14
C TYR A 343 5.94 10.65 -53.02
N GLN A 344 5.20 10.60 -51.90
CA GLN A 344 5.39 11.41 -50.70
C GLN A 344 6.08 10.61 -49.58
N ARG A 345 6.31 9.31 -49.81
CA ARG A 345 6.89 8.39 -48.84
C ARG A 345 8.28 7.97 -49.29
N ASP A 346 9.10 7.76 -48.29
CA ASP A 346 10.48 7.30 -48.31
C ASP A 346 10.52 6.36 -47.11
N SER A 347 10.08 5.11 -47.32
CA SER A 347 9.64 4.22 -46.24
C SER A 347 10.79 3.67 -45.41
N ASP A 348 11.99 3.62 -45.97
CA ASP A 348 13.26 3.19 -45.37
C ASP A 348 14.24 4.34 -45.13
N GLU A 349 13.90 5.56 -45.55
CA GLU A 349 14.67 6.80 -45.30
C GLU A 349 16.03 6.83 -46.02
N ASP A 350 16.15 6.16 -47.17
CA ASP A 350 17.36 6.07 -47.98
C ASP A 350 17.55 7.30 -48.92
N GLY A 351 16.48 8.08 -49.12
CA GLY A 351 16.44 9.28 -49.93
C GLY A 351 15.87 9.10 -51.34
N LEU A 352 15.42 7.89 -51.69
CA LEU A 352 14.56 7.59 -52.82
C LEU A 352 13.10 7.49 -52.35
N THR A 353 12.16 7.95 -53.17
CA THR A 353 10.74 7.81 -52.85
C THR A 353 10.24 6.44 -53.28
N ASP A 354 9.25 5.88 -52.58
CA ASP A 354 8.76 4.51 -52.81
C ASP A 354 8.39 4.22 -54.29
N ASP A 355 8.10 5.25 -55.09
CA ASP A 355 7.74 5.12 -56.51
C ASP A 355 8.92 4.96 -57.47
N ILE A 356 10.16 5.23 -57.04
CA ILE A 356 11.39 5.14 -57.85
C ILE A 356 12.47 4.23 -57.26
N ASP A 357 12.29 3.81 -56.02
CA ASP A 357 13.18 2.92 -55.30
C ASP A 357 12.93 1.43 -55.71
N PRO A 358 13.97 0.66 -56.10
CA PRO A 358 13.85 -0.78 -56.34
C PRO A 358 13.55 -1.59 -55.07
N CYS A 359 13.99 -1.12 -53.91
CA CYS A 359 13.86 -1.75 -52.59
C CYS A 359 13.15 -0.84 -51.54
N PRO A 360 11.92 -0.36 -51.81
CA PRO A 360 11.22 0.72 -51.08
C PRO A 360 10.76 0.38 -49.66
N ASN A 361 11.20 -0.72 -49.08
CA ASN A 361 10.88 -1.11 -47.70
C ASN A 361 12.05 -1.88 -47.08
N ASP A 362 13.27 -1.59 -47.53
CA ASP A 362 14.41 -2.26 -46.95
C ASP A 362 14.71 -1.70 -45.55
N ILE A 363 15.81 -2.15 -44.95
CA ILE A 363 16.22 -1.65 -43.64
C ILE A 363 17.50 -0.85 -43.84
N PRO A 364 17.72 0.24 -43.10
CA PRO A 364 18.97 0.98 -43.17
C PRO A 364 20.18 0.04 -43.02
N GLY A 365 20.97 -0.04 -44.08
CA GLY A 365 22.03 -1.03 -44.22
C GLY A 365 23.21 -0.48 -45.01
N ASN A 366 24.15 -1.38 -45.30
CA ASN A 366 25.20 -1.09 -46.26
C ASN A 366 24.59 -1.30 -47.65
N ASP A 367 24.83 -0.33 -48.53
CA ASP A 367 24.43 -0.34 -49.93
C ASP A 367 25.73 -0.06 -50.69
N HIS A 368 26.36 -1.14 -51.15
CA HIS A 368 27.73 -1.14 -51.64
C HIS A 368 27.84 -0.40 -52.98
N ASP A 369 26.87 -0.56 -53.89
CA ASP A 369 26.87 0.10 -55.20
C ASP A 369 26.06 1.43 -55.26
N SER A 370 25.31 1.73 -54.20
CA SER A 370 24.48 2.92 -54.00
C SER A 370 23.25 3.02 -54.93
N ASP A 371 22.59 1.90 -55.24
CA ASP A 371 21.43 1.86 -56.14
C ASP A 371 20.05 1.98 -55.44
N GLY A 372 20.03 1.94 -54.11
CA GLY A 372 18.82 1.99 -53.28
C GLY A 372 18.42 0.65 -52.67
N CYS A 373 19.13 -0.44 -52.97
CA CYS A 373 18.98 -1.71 -52.27
C CYS A 373 20.17 -1.95 -51.35
N ILE A 374 19.91 -2.30 -50.09
CA ILE A 374 20.99 -2.80 -49.24
C ILE A 374 21.46 -4.18 -49.69
N ASP A 375 22.72 -4.49 -49.40
CA ASP A 375 23.42 -5.75 -49.71
C ASP A 375 22.69 -7.03 -49.21
N LEU A 376 21.66 -6.90 -48.36
CA LEU A 376 20.89 -8.03 -47.85
C LEU A 376 19.76 -8.48 -48.79
N VAL A 377 19.29 -7.55 -49.62
CA VAL A 377 18.10 -7.72 -50.47
C VAL A 377 18.39 -7.43 -51.93
N ASP A 378 19.55 -6.85 -52.22
CA ASP A 378 20.16 -6.91 -53.54
C ASP A 378 20.66 -8.35 -53.82
N ASP A 379 20.65 -8.75 -55.08
CA ASP A 379 21.11 -10.08 -55.53
C ASP A 379 22.48 -9.95 -56.30
N ASP A 380 23.05 -8.75 -56.40
CA ASP A 380 24.25 -8.37 -57.17
C ASP A 380 24.87 -7.10 -56.54
N ASP A 381 25.40 -7.22 -55.32
CA ASP A 381 25.73 -6.08 -54.43
C ASP A 381 26.79 -5.11 -55.00
N ASP A 382 27.61 -5.55 -55.95
CA ASP A 382 28.63 -4.73 -56.61
C ASP A 382 28.36 -4.48 -58.10
N ASN A 383 27.24 -4.99 -58.62
CA ASN A 383 26.77 -4.81 -59.98
C ASN A 383 27.80 -5.22 -61.04
N ASP A 384 28.63 -6.21 -60.72
CA ASP A 384 29.65 -6.73 -61.63
C ASP A 384 29.08 -7.75 -62.64
N GLY A 385 27.87 -8.24 -62.38
CA GLY A 385 27.12 -9.13 -63.25
C GLY A 385 27.23 -10.61 -62.92
N PHE A 386 27.92 -10.99 -61.84
CA PHE A 386 27.69 -12.21 -61.10
C PHE A 386 26.70 -11.93 -59.96
N SER A 387 25.75 -12.84 -59.74
CA SER A 387 24.86 -12.73 -58.58
C SER A 387 25.61 -13.17 -57.34
N ASP A 388 25.30 -12.65 -56.15
CA ASP A 388 25.98 -13.01 -54.90
C ASP A 388 26.04 -14.53 -54.62
N GLU A 389 25.06 -15.32 -55.11
CA GLU A 389 25.08 -16.79 -54.99
C GLU A 389 26.12 -17.50 -55.90
N GLN A 390 26.73 -16.78 -56.84
CA GLN A 390 27.63 -17.26 -57.88
C GLN A 390 28.95 -16.47 -57.89
N ASP A 391 29.17 -15.68 -56.85
CA ASP A 391 30.33 -14.83 -56.67
C ASP A 391 30.92 -15.12 -55.28
N ASP A 392 32.17 -15.55 -55.21
CA ASP A 392 32.87 -15.75 -53.94
C ASP A 392 33.36 -14.40 -53.34
N CYS A 393 33.21 -13.31 -54.10
CA CYS A 393 33.40 -11.91 -53.69
C CYS A 393 32.15 -11.02 -53.97
N PRO A 394 30.98 -11.29 -53.36
CA PRO A 394 29.72 -10.58 -53.66
C PRO A 394 29.77 -9.04 -53.54
N THR A 395 30.64 -8.53 -52.67
CA THR A 395 30.82 -7.07 -52.43
C THR A 395 32.19 -6.59 -52.92
N GLY A 396 32.60 -7.10 -54.09
CA GLY A 396 33.90 -6.87 -54.69
C GLY A 396 34.03 -5.51 -55.38
N LEU A 397 34.91 -5.47 -56.39
CA LEU A 397 35.14 -4.28 -57.19
C LEU A 397 33.92 -3.93 -58.05
N ILE A 398 33.18 -2.89 -57.63
CA ILE A 398 32.00 -2.39 -58.33
C ILE A 398 32.15 -2.34 -59.87
N GLY A 399 31.42 -3.22 -60.54
CA GLY A 399 31.34 -3.37 -61.99
C GLY A 399 32.44 -4.25 -62.65
N ILE A 400 32.00 -5.15 -63.53
CA ILE A 400 32.75 -6.17 -64.31
C ILE A 400 34.31 -6.05 -64.33
N SER A 401 35.01 -7.02 -63.73
CA SER A 401 36.47 -7.19 -63.80
C SER A 401 36.97 -8.19 -64.90
N SER A 402 38.29 -8.44 -65.00
CA SER A 402 38.92 -9.19 -66.11
C SER A 402 40.05 -10.18 -65.74
N SER A 403 40.34 -10.39 -64.47
CA SER A 403 41.41 -11.24 -63.93
C SER A 403 40.81 -12.12 -62.83
N ASP A 404 40.69 -13.42 -63.06
CA ASP A 404 39.97 -14.39 -62.22
C ASP A 404 40.54 -15.79 -62.55
N PHE A 405 41.35 -16.37 -61.64
CA PHE A 405 42.18 -17.56 -61.88
C PHE A 405 41.39 -18.86 -61.81
N ASP A 406 40.53 -18.99 -60.82
CA ASP A 406 39.78 -20.21 -60.51
C ASP A 406 38.30 -20.17 -60.99
N GLN A 407 37.82 -19.00 -61.42
CA GLN A 407 36.49 -18.72 -61.97
C GLN A 407 35.34 -18.72 -60.97
N ASP A 408 35.57 -18.17 -59.79
CA ASP A 408 34.61 -18.09 -58.69
C ASP A 408 33.82 -16.77 -58.63
N GLY A 409 34.18 -15.76 -59.42
CA GLY A 409 33.55 -14.43 -59.45
C GLY A 409 34.43 -13.32 -58.87
N CYS A 410 35.44 -13.67 -58.08
CA CYS A 410 36.42 -12.75 -57.53
C CYS A 410 37.43 -12.28 -58.58
N ASP A 411 37.88 -11.02 -58.47
CA ASP A 411 39.11 -10.61 -59.13
C ASP A 411 40.34 -11.11 -58.35
N ASP A 412 41.41 -11.59 -59.03
CA ASP A 412 42.68 -12.05 -58.40
C ASP A 412 43.31 -11.03 -57.41
N SER A 413 42.85 -9.77 -57.39
CA SER A 413 43.34 -8.75 -56.47
C SER A 413 42.52 -8.57 -55.19
N GLU A 414 41.35 -9.20 -55.13
CA GLU A 414 40.46 -9.27 -53.98
C GLU A 414 40.07 -10.70 -53.56
N ASP A 415 40.38 -11.69 -54.38
CA ASP A 415 40.44 -13.10 -54.02
C ASP A 415 41.50 -13.34 -52.93
N SER A 416 41.18 -14.25 -52.02
CA SER A 416 42.01 -14.61 -50.88
C SER A 416 42.51 -16.05 -50.91
N ASP A 417 42.09 -16.86 -51.88
CA ASP A 417 42.49 -18.24 -52.12
C ASP A 417 42.59 -18.44 -53.64
N ASP A 418 43.62 -17.84 -54.24
CA ASP A 418 43.77 -17.69 -55.69
C ASP A 418 43.72 -19.03 -56.46
N ASP A 419 43.89 -20.19 -55.81
CA ASP A 419 43.86 -21.51 -56.45
C ASP A 419 42.80 -22.51 -55.92
N GLY A 420 42.05 -22.11 -54.89
CA GLY A 420 40.86 -22.79 -54.38
C GLY A 420 41.15 -24.11 -53.67
N ASP A 421 42.30 -24.25 -53.02
CA ASP A 421 42.68 -25.46 -52.27
C ASP A 421 42.17 -25.49 -50.81
N GLY A 422 41.65 -24.34 -50.33
CA GLY A 422 41.13 -24.15 -48.99
C GLY A 422 42.10 -23.50 -48.01
N LEU A 423 43.33 -23.16 -48.43
CA LEU A 423 44.30 -22.40 -47.66
C LEU A 423 44.49 -21.01 -48.28
N SER A 424 44.19 -19.96 -47.52
CA SER A 424 44.29 -18.60 -48.06
C SER A 424 45.71 -18.21 -48.46
N ASP A 425 45.86 -17.34 -49.47
CA ASP A 425 47.10 -16.68 -49.91
C ASP A 425 47.99 -16.20 -48.74
N GLN A 426 47.32 -15.69 -47.70
CA GLN A 426 47.99 -15.18 -46.51
C GLN A 426 48.47 -16.31 -45.61
N ASP A 427 47.70 -17.37 -45.43
CA ASP A 427 48.08 -18.53 -44.63
C ASP A 427 49.15 -19.36 -45.34
N GLU A 428 49.07 -19.47 -46.66
CA GLU A 428 50.11 -20.04 -47.49
C GLU A 428 51.43 -19.28 -47.36
N PHE A 429 51.37 -17.95 -47.35
CA PHE A 429 52.54 -17.13 -47.04
C PHE A 429 53.10 -17.39 -45.62
N LEU A 430 52.25 -17.74 -44.64
CA LEU A 430 52.64 -17.96 -43.25
C LEU A 430 53.20 -19.37 -43.00
N CYS A 431 52.61 -20.42 -43.56
CA CYS A 431 53.18 -21.76 -43.54
C CYS A 431 54.43 -21.82 -44.42
N GLY A 432 54.44 -21.08 -45.54
CA GLY A 432 55.49 -21.13 -46.56
C GLY A 432 55.13 -21.99 -47.78
N CYS A 433 53.83 -22.18 -48.00
CA CYS A 433 53.15 -22.85 -49.10
C CYS A 433 53.06 -21.91 -50.34
N ASP A 434 52.58 -22.37 -51.52
CA ASP A 434 52.56 -21.61 -52.79
C ASP A 434 51.12 -21.23 -53.23
N PRO A 435 50.73 -19.94 -53.23
CA PRO A 435 49.37 -19.43 -53.55
C PRO A 435 48.79 -19.68 -54.94
N TYR A 436 49.44 -20.55 -55.70
CA TYR A 436 48.99 -20.94 -57.03
C TYR A 436 49.19 -22.46 -57.25
N ASP A 437 49.42 -23.23 -56.16
CA ASP A 437 49.64 -24.68 -56.16
C ASP A 437 49.04 -25.41 -54.92
N VAL A 438 47.87 -26.00 -55.13
CA VAL A 438 47.01 -26.77 -54.20
C VAL A 438 47.63 -27.90 -53.31
N ASP A 439 48.93 -28.20 -53.35
CA ASP A 439 49.60 -29.27 -52.57
C ASP A 439 51.13 -29.01 -52.49
N SER A 440 51.58 -28.34 -51.43
CA SER A 440 52.93 -27.78 -51.32
C SER A 440 54.04 -28.80 -50.99
N ASP A 441 53.73 -29.91 -50.32
CA ASP A 441 54.73 -30.91 -49.89
C ASP A 441 54.63 -32.27 -50.62
N ASP A 442 53.69 -32.38 -51.56
CA ASP A 442 53.45 -33.52 -52.44
C ASP A 442 53.12 -34.82 -51.68
N ASP A 443 52.56 -34.77 -50.47
CA ASP A 443 52.16 -35.96 -49.71
C ASP A 443 50.80 -36.54 -50.17
N GLY A 444 50.02 -35.72 -50.90
CA GLY A 444 48.74 -36.06 -51.51
C GLY A 444 47.51 -35.60 -50.72
N VAL A 445 47.67 -34.78 -49.68
CA VAL A 445 46.65 -33.98 -49.02
C VAL A 445 46.84 -32.51 -49.45
N TRP A 446 45.75 -31.79 -49.76
CA TRP A 446 45.84 -30.37 -50.14
C TRP A 446 46.21 -29.52 -48.93
N ASP A 447 46.85 -28.37 -49.13
CA ASP A 447 47.39 -27.58 -48.03
C ASP A 447 46.28 -27.12 -47.08
N GLY A 448 45.08 -26.82 -47.61
CA GLY A 448 43.89 -26.50 -46.82
C GLY A 448 43.32 -27.65 -45.97
N GLU A 449 43.64 -28.91 -46.30
CA GLU A 449 43.16 -30.11 -45.61
C GLU A 449 44.25 -30.83 -44.80
N ASP A 450 45.48 -30.32 -44.81
CA ASP A 450 46.63 -30.88 -44.10
C ASP A 450 46.92 -30.13 -42.79
N ALA A 451 46.93 -30.83 -41.65
CA ALA A 451 47.29 -30.23 -40.37
C ALA A 451 48.77 -29.82 -40.30
N PHE A 452 49.62 -30.39 -41.16
CA PHE A 452 51.03 -30.08 -41.29
C PHE A 452 51.44 -29.99 -42.78
N PRO A 453 51.03 -28.94 -43.52
CA PRO A 453 51.19 -28.79 -44.99
C PRO A 453 52.63 -28.77 -45.54
N LEU A 454 53.63 -28.96 -44.68
CA LEU A 454 55.05 -28.99 -45.01
C LEU A 454 55.81 -30.17 -44.38
N ASP A 455 55.14 -31.00 -43.57
CA ASP A 455 55.73 -32.20 -42.99
C ASP A 455 55.04 -33.47 -43.53
N PRO A 456 55.65 -34.14 -44.53
CA PRO A 456 55.03 -35.28 -45.21
C PRO A 456 54.95 -36.57 -44.36
N LEU A 457 55.10 -36.47 -43.03
CA LEU A 457 54.99 -37.55 -42.05
C LEU A 457 53.84 -37.37 -41.06
N GLU A 458 53.27 -36.18 -40.95
CA GLU A 458 52.14 -35.87 -40.07
C GLU A 458 51.10 -35.15 -40.92
N TRP A 459 49.83 -35.55 -40.83
CA TRP A 459 48.75 -34.92 -41.65
C TRP A 459 47.40 -34.88 -40.91
N VAL A 460 47.31 -35.55 -39.75
CA VAL A 460 46.13 -35.52 -38.86
C VAL A 460 46.57 -35.17 -37.45
N ASP A 461 45.83 -34.24 -36.86
CA ASP A 461 45.84 -33.90 -35.44
C ASP A 461 44.39 -34.01 -34.95
N SER A 462 44.02 -35.19 -34.45
CA SER A 462 42.65 -35.63 -34.23
C SER A 462 41.95 -34.88 -33.10
N ASP A 463 42.71 -34.35 -32.13
CA ASP A 463 42.19 -33.54 -31.03
C ASP A 463 42.69 -32.09 -31.02
N SER A 464 43.49 -31.72 -32.01
CA SER A 464 43.90 -30.35 -32.30
C SER A 464 44.72 -29.72 -31.17
N ASP A 465 45.54 -30.52 -30.49
CA ASP A 465 46.45 -30.06 -29.44
C ASP A 465 47.79 -29.51 -29.98
N GLY A 466 48.01 -29.64 -31.30
CA GLY A 466 49.21 -29.22 -32.02
C GLY A 466 50.28 -30.29 -32.11
N VAL A 467 50.00 -31.53 -31.71
CA VAL A 467 50.86 -32.70 -31.82
C VAL A 467 50.19 -33.69 -32.76
N GLY A 468 50.83 -34.00 -33.89
CA GLY A 468 50.26 -34.95 -34.85
C GLY A 468 49.98 -36.32 -34.21
N ASP A 469 48.91 -36.98 -34.66
CA ASP A 469 48.42 -38.26 -34.11
C ASP A 469 49.51 -39.33 -33.97
N ASN A 470 50.55 -39.30 -34.82
CA ASN A 470 51.61 -40.29 -34.77
C ASN A 470 52.58 -40.07 -33.58
N ALA A 471 52.57 -38.89 -32.97
CA ALA A 471 53.43 -38.47 -31.87
C ALA A 471 52.71 -38.35 -30.51
N ASP A 472 51.39 -38.27 -30.49
CA ASP A 472 50.57 -38.14 -29.28
C ASP A 472 50.23 -39.51 -28.62
N GLU A 473 50.34 -39.59 -27.29
CA GLU A 473 49.98 -40.79 -26.51
C GLU A 473 48.48 -40.82 -26.16
N PHE A 474 47.77 -39.69 -26.21
CA PHE A 474 46.31 -39.62 -26.16
C PHE A 474 45.71 -38.81 -27.33
N PRO A 475 45.77 -39.33 -28.59
CA PRO A 475 45.35 -38.62 -29.82
C PRO A 475 43.86 -38.24 -29.95
N ASN A 476 43.08 -38.35 -28.88
CA ASN A 476 41.66 -37.98 -28.86
C ASN A 476 41.32 -37.19 -27.60
N ASP A 477 42.30 -36.80 -26.81
CA ASP A 477 42.15 -36.00 -25.61
C ASP A 477 43.03 -34.76 -25.73
N SER A 478 42.43 -33.68 -26.27
CA SER A 478 43.11 -32.40 -26.50
C SER A 478 43.73 -31.77 -25.25
N PHE A 479 43.41 -32.29 -24.07
CA PHE A 479 43.95 -31.81 -22.80
C PHE A 479 45.09 -32.68 -22.29
N GLU A 480 45.42 -33.79 -22.95
CA GLU A 480 46.45 -34.72 -22.51
C GLU A 480 47.26 -35.19 -23.71
N TRP A 481 48.55 -34.87 -23.71
CA TRP A 481 49.47 -35.34 -24.75
C TRP A 481 50.62 -36.17 -24.17
N ALA A 482 50.66 -36.26 -22.84
CA ALA A 482 51.73 -36.88 -22.07
C ALA A 482 51.21 -37.52 -20.78
N ASP A 483 51.82 -38.66 -20.44
CA ASP A 483 51.62 -39.38 -19.19
C ASP A 483 53.01 -39.73 -18.64
N SER A 484 53.47 -38.89 -17.71
CA SER A 484 54.84 -38.85 -17.21
C SER A 484 55.16 -40.03 -16.31
N ASP A 485 54.25 -40.44 -15.44
CA ASP A 485 54.47 -41.51 -14.47
C ASP A 485 53.74 -42.84 -14.76
N LYS A 486 52.91 -42.83 -15.81
CA LYS A 486 52.31 -44.00 -16.45
C LYS A 486 51.21 -44.66 -15.64
N ASP A 487 50.51 -43.88 -14.85
CA ASP A 487 49.35 -44.34 -14.10
C ASP A 487 48.04 -44.32 -14.93
N SER A 488 48.13 -43.85 -16.18
CA SER A 488 47.03 -43.70 -17.16
C SER A 488 46.08 -42.54 -16.90
N VAL A 489 46.41 -41.64 -15.98
CA VAL A 489 45.87 -40.30 -15.88
C VAL A 489 46.88 -39.38 -16.57
N GLY A 490 46.39 -38.51 -17.46
CA GLY A 490 47.29 -37.59 -18.15
C GLY A 490 47.82 -36.51 -17.21
N ASP A 491 48.99 -35.97 -17.54
CA ASP A 491 49.72 -35.03 -16.68
C ASP A 491 48.93 -33.77 -16.32
N ASN A 492 47.93 -33.37 -17.12
CA ASN A 492 47.16 -32.15 -16.89
C ASN A 492 45.92 -32.37 -15.98
N ALA A 493 45.38 -33.59 -15.92
CA ALA A 493 44.26 -33.99 -15.08
C ALA A 493 44.69 -34.59 -13.74
N ASP A 494 45.93 -35.06 -13.65
CA ASP A 494 46.50 -35.62 -12.43
C ASP A 494 46.87 -34.52 -11.41
N ALA A 495 46.32 -34.59 -10.19
CA ALA A 495 46.69 -33.66 -9.11
C ALA A 495 48.15 -33.85 -8.64
N PHE A 496 48.73 -35.02 -8.90
CA PHE A 496 50.10 -35.41 -8.61
C PHE A 496 50.80 -36.11 -9.80
N PRO A 497 51.08 -35.42 -10.93
CA PRO A 497 51.58 -35.98 -12.22
C PRO A 497 52.93 -36.72 -12.22
N ASN A 498 53.53 -36.90 -11.05
CA ASN A 498 54.81 -37.58 -10.86
C ASN A 498 54.75 -38.62 -9.74
N ASP A 499 53.59 -38.82 -9.11
CA ASP A 499 53.36 -39.82 -8.10
C ASP A 499 52.18 -40.72 -8.49
N HIS A 500 52.51 -41.77 -9.25
CA HIS A 500 51.60 -42.81 -9.72
C HIS A 500 50.70 -43.49 -8.65
N THR A 501 50.84 -43.14 -7.36
CA THR A 501 50.03 -43.64 -6.26
C THR A 501 48.94 -42.68 -5.78
N GLU A 502 48.96 -41.42 -6.21
CA GLU A 502 47.97 -40.38 -5.87
C GLU A 502 47.60 -39.65 -7.16
N TRP A 503 46.32 -39.48 -7.45
CA TRP A 503 45.87 -38.77 -8.67
C TRP A 503 44.69 -37.81 -8.42
N ASP A 504 43.98 -38.00 -7.30
CA ASP A 504 42.84 -37.19 -6.85
C ASP A 504 43.16 -36.54 -5.49
N ASP A 505 42.66 -35.31 -5.30
CA ASP A 505 42.63 -34.55 -4.03
C ASP A 505 41.22 -33.94 -3.92
N THR A 506 40.30 -34.68 -3.32
CA THR A 506 38.85 -34.40 -3.41
C THR A 506 38.44 -33.15 -2.63
N ASP A 507 39.09 -32.83 -1.52
CA ASP A 507 38.79 -31.64 -0.72
C ASP A 507 39.80 -30.50 -0.87
N GLY A 508 40.92 -30.74 -1.57
CA GLY A 508 41.88 -29.72 -1.97
C GLY A 508 42.81 -29.30 -0.84
N ASP A 509 43.01 -30.14 0.18
CA ASP A 509 43.89 -29.85 1.30
C ASP A 509 45.38 -30.13 1.04
N GLY A 510 45.67 -30.74 -0.11
CA GLY A 510 47.02 -31.04 -0.58
C GLY A 510 47.54 -32.42 -0.17
N PHE A 511 46.71 -33.26 0.46
CA PHE A 511 46.97 -34.68 0.65
C PHE A 511 46.13 -35.51 -0.32
N GLY A 512 46.78 -36.38 -1.09
CA GLY A 512 46.07 -37.25 -2.04
C GLY A 512 45.10 -38.21 -1.32
N ASP A 513 43.96 -38.46 -1.96
CA ASP A 513 42.85 -39.24 -1.40
C ASP A 513 43.24 -40.64 -0.91
N ASN A 514 44.29 -41.26 -1.47
CA ASN A 514 44.73 -42.60 -1.03
C ASN A 514 45.55 -42.56 0.28
N SER A 515 46.15 -41.42 0.63
CA SER A 515 46.95 -41.22 1.84
C SER A 515 46.21 -40.44 2.94
N ASP A 516 45.22 -39.62 2.56
CA ASP A 516 44.40 -38.87 3.47
C ASP A 516 43.46 -39.77 4.31
N ILE A 517 43.38 -39.51 5.62
CA ILE A 517 42.48 -40.20 6.54
C ILE A 517 41.07 -39.57 6.54
N CYS A 518 40.94 -38.31 6.12
CA CYS A 518 39.70 -37.56 5.99
C CYS A 518 39.47 -37.00 4.56
N PRO A 519 39.40 -37.84 3.49
CA PRO A 519 39.48 -37.43 2.06
C PRO A 519 38.37 -36.53 1.49
N VAL A 520 37.45 -36.06 2.32
CA VAL A 520 36.31 -35.23 1.90
C VAL A 520 36.09 -34.06 2.85
N GLU A 521 36.96 -33.90 3.84
CA GLU A 521 36.86 -32.91 4.88
C GLU A 521 38.22 -32.23 5.04
N PHE A 522 38.38 -31.14 4.29
CA PHE A 522 39.60 -30.34 4.24
C PHE A 522 40.28 -30.23 5.61
N GLY A 523 41.49 -30.76 5.70
CA GLY A 523 42.23 -30.86 6.93
C GLY A 523 43.71 -30.59 6.77
N THR A 524 44.35 -30.09 7.81
CA THR A 524 45.80 -29.87 7.78
C THR A 524 46.53 -30.55 8.92
N SER A 525 45.81 -31.36 9.71
CA SER A 525 46.43 -32.14 10.76
C SER A 525 47.45 -33.12 10.18
N LEU A 526 48.50 -33.35 10.97
CA LEU A 526 49.52 -34.35 10.68
C LEU A 526 49.22 -35.67 11.40
N PHE A 527 48.36 -35.63 12.42
CA PHE A 527 48.02 -36.77 13.27
C PHE A 527 46.54 -36.76 13.69
N PRO A 528 45.70 -37.61 13.08
CA PRO A 528 45.89 -38.31 11.80
C PRO A 528 46.01 -37.34 10.61
N LEU A 529 46.61 -37.76 9.48
CA LEU A 529 46.88 -36.88 8.33
C LEU A 529 45.58 -36.46 7.62
N GLY A 530 45.48 -35.18 7.24
CA GLY A 530 44.42 -34.62 6.39
C GLY A 530 43.05 -34.41 7.07
N CYS A 531 43.00 -34.46 8.40
CA CYS A 531 41.77 -34.13 9.16
C CYS A 531 41.79 -32.67 9.67
N ILE A 532 40.63 -32.14 10.09
CA ILE A 532 40.50 -30.78 10.64
C ILE A 532 41.44 -30.57 11.83
N ASP A 533 42.18 -29.47 11.78
CA ASP A 533 43.06 -28.94 12.83
C ASP A 533 42.73 -27.44 12.98
N SER A 534 41.92 -27.12 13.99
CA SER A 534 41.29 -25.81 14.14
C SER A 534 42.25 -24.72 14.62
N ASP A 535 43.31 -25.06 15.34
CA ASP A 535 44.30 -24.10 15.86
C ASP A 535 45.69 -24.22 15.20
N GLY A 536 45.90 -25.26 14.40
CA GLY A 536 47.06 -25.42 13.53
C GLY A 536 48.31 -25.87 14.27
N ASP A 537 48.17 -26.73 15.27
CA ASP A 537 49.29 -27.25 16.06
C ASP A 537 49.82 -28.61 15.54
N GLY A 538 49.08 -29.24 14.62
CA GLY A 538 49.40 -30.49 13.95
C GLY A 538 48.60 -31.69 14.43
N PHE A 539 47.80 -31.57 15.49
CA PHE A 539 46.87 -32.62 15.94
C PHE A 539 45.46 -32.31 15.45
N SER A 540 44.72 -33.35 15.03
CA SER A 540 43.33 -33.12 14.63
C SER A 540 42.47 -32.78 15.84
N ASP A 541 41.40 -32.00 15.65
CA ASP A 541 40.44 -31.64 16.71
C ASP A 541 39.88 -32.84 17.49
N GLN A 542 39.79 -34.03 16.87
CA GLN A 542 39.29 -35.23 17.52
C GLN A 542 40.31 -35.89 18.47
N ASN A 543 41.57 -35.56 18.29
CA ASN A 543 42.73 -36.13 18.99
C ASN A 543 43.44 -35.11 19.87
N ASP A 544 42.91 -33.90 19.96
CA ASP A 544 43.40 -32.78 20.74
C ASP A 544 42.52 -32.55 21.98
N ALA A 545 43.13 -32.45 23.16
CA ALA A 545 42.41 -32.13 24.41
C ALA A 545 41.95 -30.65 24.47
N PHE A 546 42.63 -29.76 23.74
CA PHE A 546 42.31 -28.34 23.60
C PHE A 546 42.35 -27.88 22.12
N PRO A 547 41.36 -28.28 21.28
CA PRO A 547 41.33 -28.03 19.82
C PRO A 547 41.31 -26.56 19.33
N HIS A 548 41.41 -25.61 20.24
CA HIS A 548 41.38 -24.17 19.95
C HIS A 548 42.54 -23.43 20.62
N ASP A 549 43.50 -24.16 21.19
CA ASP A 549 44.70 -23.63 21.83
C ASP A 549 45.95 -24.29 21.24
N GLN A 550 46.53 -23.61 20.25
CA GLN A 550 47.75 -24.06 19.56
C GLN A 550 48.95 -24.34 20.48
N ALA A 551 48.92 -23.89 21.74
CA ALA A 551 50.01 -24.09 22.67
C ALA A 551 49.93 -25.42 23.44
N ASP A 552 48.78 -26.08 23.49
CA ASP A 552 48.54 -27.23 24.36
C ASP A 552 47.61 -28.25 23.70
N TRP A 553 48.12 -29.44 23.39
CA TRP A 553 47.32 -30.53 22.79
C TRP A 553 46.97 -31.67 23.75
N ASN A 554 47.54 -31.65 24.97
CA ASN A 554 47.49 -32.77 25.91
C ASN A 554 47.26 -32.30 27.36
N ASP A 555 46.42 -33.05 28.08
CA ASP A 555 46.11 -32.89 29.50
C ASP A 555 46.33 -34.25 30.18
N SER A 556 47.50 -34.42 30.80
CA SER A 556 47.97 -35.72 31.29
C SER A 556 47.24 -36.20 32.54
N ASP A 557 46.77 -35.30 33.41
CA ASP A 557 46.11 -35.63 34.67
C ASP A 557 44.62 -35.25 34.76
N GLY A 558 44.12 -34.52 33.76
CA GLY A 558 42.71 -34.27 33.52
C GLY A 558 42.14 -33.11 34.32
N ASP A 559 42.96 -32.15 34.75
CA ASP A 559 42.52 -31.02 35.56
C ASP A 559 42.00 -29.82 34.75
N GLY A 560 42.19 -29.86 33.44
CA GLY A 560 41.76 -28.84 32.49
C GLY A 560 42.77 -27.72 32.22
N TYR A 561 44.00 -27.83 32.72
CA TYR A 561 45.15 -27.02 32.30
C TYR A 561 46.07 -27.86 31.41
N GLY A 562 46.56 -27.25 30.32
CA GLY A 562 47.43 -27.96 29.38
C GLY A 562 48.83 -28.21 29.93
N ASP A 563 49.39 -29.38 29.62
CA ASP A 563 50.67 -29.85 30.16
C ASP A 563 51.84 -28.87 29.95
N ASN A 564 51.81 -28.00 28.91
CA ASN A 564 52.91 -27.06 28.65
C ASN A 564 52.83 -25.79 29.51
N ASN A 565 51.65 -25.47 30.06
CA ASN A 565 51.41 -24.29 30.91
C ASN A 565 51.19 -24.63 32.39
N ASP A 566 51.00 -25.91 32.71
CA ASP A 566 50.88 -26.42 34.06
C ASP A 566 52.26 -26.61 34.73
N LEU A 567 52.45 -26.05 35.94
CA LEU A 567 53.68 -26.25 36.73
C LEU A 567 53.74 -27.64 37.40
N PHE A 568 52.61 -28.34 37.50
CA PHE A 568 52.48 -29.70 38.02
C PHE A 568 51.69 -30.64 37.09
N PRO A 569 52.15 -30.94 35.84
CA PRO A 569 51.41 -31.67 34.79
C PRO A 569 51.01 -33.14 35.05
N ASN A 570 51.17 -33.62 36.28
CA ASN A 570 50.79 -34.98 36.68
C ASN A 570 50.08 -35.00 38.06
N ASP A 571 49.77 -33.84 38.63
CA ASP A 571 49.03 -33.68 39.89
C ASP A 571 47.83 -32.76 39.68
N SER A 572 46.70 -33.36 39.31
CA SER A 572 45.44 -32.67 38.97
C SER A 572 44.78 -31.86 40.07
N SER A 573 45.46 -31.67 41.19
CA SER A 573 45.02 -30.83 42.31
C SER A 573 45.72 -29.47 42.35
N ASP A 574 46.82 -29.27 41.63
CA ASP A 574 47.61 -28.04 41.63
C ASP A 574 48.15 -27.72 40.24
N TRP A 575 48.19 -26.44 39.88
CA TRP A 575 48.67 -26.01 38.56
C TRP A 575 49.45 -24.67 38.57
N PHE A 576 49.41 -23.93 39.69
CA PHE A 576 50.17 -22.69 39.92
C PHE A 576 50.91 -22.74 41.27
N ASP A 577 52.03 -22.00 41.38
CA ASP A 577 52.81 -21.80 42.60
C ASP A 577 53.41 -20.37 42.53
N ILE A 578 52.76 -19.41 43.18
CA ILE A 578 53.05 -17.98 43.00
C ILE A 578 54.24 -17.50 43.85
N ASP A 579 54.45 -18.05 45.04
CA ASP A 579 55.56 -17.66 45.93
C ASP A 579 56.76 -18.62 45.91
N MET A 580 56.65 -19.70 45.14
CA MET A 580 57.70 -20.66 44.81
C MET A 580 58.24 -21.40 46.04
N ASP A 581 57.39 -21.72 47.00
CA ASP A 581 57.74 -22.55 48.16
C ASP A 581 57.68 -24.06 47.86
N GLY A 582 57.04 -24.44 46.74
CA GLY A 582 56.92 -25.81 46.24
C GLY A 582 55.63 -26.54 46.65
N TYR A 583 54.71 -25.87 47.34
CA TYR A 583 53.30 -26.27 47.49
C TYR A 583 52.47 -25.47 46.48
N GLY A 584 51.59 -26.15 45.73
CA GLY A 584 50.77 -25.44 44.75
C GLY A 584 49.70 -24.59 45.44
N ASP A 585 49.39 -23.45 44.82
CA ASP A 585 48.53 -22.40 45.37
C ASP A 585 47.14 -22.92 45.80
N ASN A 586 46.65 -24.01 45.20
CA ASN A 586 45.31 -24.53 45.48
C ASN A 586 45.26 -25.44 46.71
N ARG A 587 46.41 -26.01 47.12
CA ARG A 587 46.55 -26.80 48.35
C ARG A 587 47.23 -26.02 49.47
N ASP A 588 47.92 -24.93 49.15
CA ASP A 588 48.54 -24.04 50.11
C ASP A 588 47.49 -23.17 50.82
N PHE A 589 47.49 -23.18 52.16
CA PHE A 589 46.61 -22.33 52.96
C PHE A 589 47.06 -20.86 53.00
N PHE A 590 48.35 -20.59 52.75
CA PHE A 590 48.92 -19.25 52.68
C PHE A 590 49.73 -19.04 51.38
N PRO A 591 49.08 -19.01 50.20
CA PRO A 591 49.73 -18.99 48.87
C PRO A 591 50.58 -17.76 48.53
N SER A 592 50.93 -16.92 49.49
CA SER A 592 51.78 -15.74 49.25
C SER A 592 52.80 -15.53 50.35
N ASP A 593 52.84 -16.41 51.35
CA ASP A 593 53.81 -16.42 52.42
C ASP A 593 54.60 -17.73 52.41
N GLN A 594 55.73 -17.69 51.70
CA GLN A 594 56.71 -18.78 51.56
C GLN A 594 57.16 -19.45 52.88
N THR A 595 56.80 -18.93 54.05
CA THR A 595 57.16 -19.52 55.36
C THR A 595 56.06 -20.29 56.06
N GLU A 596 54.82 -20.22 55.59
CA GLU A 596 53.66 -20.93 56.14
C GLU A 596 52.89 -21.58 54.99
N TRP A 597 52.53 -22.85 55.11
CA TRP A 597 51.85 -23.57 54.00
C TRP A 597 50.67 -24.43 54.46
N ASN A 598 50.49 -24.57 55.78
CA ASN A 598 49.47 -25.43 56.37
C ASN A 598 48.90 -24.77 57.64
N ASP A 599 47.59 -24.92 57.82
CA ASP A 599 46.82 -24.48 58.97
C ASP A 599 45.95 -25.68 59.38
N THR A 600 46.39 -26.43 60.38
CA THR A 600 45.82 -27.75 60.69
C THR A 600 44.46 -27.65 61.35
N ASP A 601 44.20 -26.61 62.14
CA ASP A 601 42.94 -26.40 62.85
C ASP A 601 42.07 -25.27 62.29
N LEU A 602 42.58 -24.56 61.28
CA LEU A 602 41.86 -23.60 60.43
C LEU A 602 41.47 -22.30 61.11
N ASP A 603 42.29 -21.82 62.04
CA ASP A 603 42.03 -20.57 62.76
C ASP A 603 42.68 -19.33 62.16
N GLY A 604 43.43 -19.52 61.07
CA GLY A 604 44.09 -18.47 60.30
C GLY A 604 45.49 -18.14 60.79
N CYS A 605 46.04 -18.90 61.74
CA CYS A 605 47.43 -18.87 62.14
C CYS A 605 48.16 -20.07 61.52
N GLY A 606 49.31 -19.83 60.89
CA GLY A 606 50.07 -20.91 60.26
C GLY A 606 50.68 -21.84 61.30
N ASP A 607 50.64 -23.15 61.05
CA ASP A 607 51.11 -24.19 61.98
C ASP A 607 52.53 -23.94 62.49
N ASN A 608 53.42 -23.32 61.68
CA ASN A 608 54.81 -23.11 62.09
C ASN A 608 54.99 -21.94 63.07
N SER A 609 54.00 -21.05 63.16
CA SER A 609 54.01 -19.87 64.03
C SER A 609 52.98 -19.93 65.17
N ASP A 610 52.03 -20.86 65.12
CA ASP A 610 50.96 -21.03 66.12
C ASP A 610 51.46 -21.74 67.40
N ALA A 611 51.05 -21.20 68.56
CA ALA A 611 51.31 -21.77 69.88
C ALA A 611 50.41 -22.99 70.19
N PHE A 612 49.22 -23.06 69.61
CA PHE A 612 48.31 -24.20 69.72
C PHE A 612 47.83 -24.74 68.35
N PRO A 613 48.71 -25.34 67.52
CA PRO A 613 48.42 -25.75 66.14
C PRO A 613 47.35 -26.84 65.92
N LEU A 614 46.60 -27.21 66.95
CA LEU A 614 45.51 -28.19 66.89
C LEU A 614 44.24 -27.70 67.60
N ASP A 615 44.24 -26.49 68.16
CA ASP A 615 43.09 -25.86 68.79
C ASP A 615 42.78 -24.53 68.11
N GLY A 616 41.96 -24.62 67.07
CA GLY A 616 41.63 -23.49 66.19
C GLY A 616 40.73 -22.42 66.80
N THR A 617 40.73 -22.30 68.12
CA THR A 617 40.15 -21.17 68.84
C THR A 617 41.23 -20.30 69.50
N GLU A 618 42.49 -20.67 69.43
CA GLU A 618 43.59 -20.08 70.18
C GLU A 618 44.91 -20.05 69.40
N CYS A 619 45.34 -18.89 68.93
CA CYS A 619 46.68 -18.77 68.33
C CYS A 619 47.79 -18.42 69.34
N PHE A 620 47.42 -17.90 70.52
CA PHE A 620 48.33 -17.20 71.42
C PHE A 620 48.14 -17.62 72.88
N ASP A 621 49.26 -17.78 73.58
CA ASP A 621 49.34 -18.00 75.03
C ASP A 621 50.23 -16.89 75.62
N SER A 622 49.60 -15.82 76.12
CA SER A 622 50.31 -14.62 76.52
C SER A 622 51.11 -14.79 77.82
N ASP A 623 50.64 -15.60 78.77
CA ASP A 623 51.27 -15.78 80.08
C ASP A 623 51.83 -17.18 80.37
N LEU A 624 51.61 -18.12 79.45
CA LEU A 624 52.19 -19.46 79.37
C LEU A 624 51.69 -20.43 80.46
N ASP A 625 50.46 -20.26 80.92
CA ASP A 625 49.85 -21.15 81.91
C ASP A 625 49.20 -22.41 81.30
N GLY A 626 49.02 -22.41 79.97
CA GLY A 626 48.51 -23.53 79.17
C GLY A 626 47.01 -23.48 78.88
N VAL A 627 46.33 -22.39 79.22
CA VAL A 627 45.00 -22.03 78.70
C VAL A 627 45.16 -20.89 77.71
N GLY A 628 44.57 -21.01 76.52
CA GLY A 628 44.68 -19.97 75.51
C GLY A 628 43.95 -18.68 75.89
N ASP A 629 44.44 -17.57 75.33
CA ASP A 629 44.01 -16.22 75.69
C ASP A 629 42.50 -15.94 75.47
N ASN A 630 41.84 -16.63 74.54
CA ASN A 630 40.42 -16.39 74.23
C ASN A 630 39.47 -17.10 75.20
N LEU A 631 39.86 -18.25 75.75
CA LEU A 631 39.10 -19.06 76.71
C LEU A 631 39.36 -18.65 78.15
N ASP A 632 40.53 -18.11 78.45
CA ASP A 632 40.87 -17.63 79.78
C ASP A 632 40.16 -16.31 80.08
N PRO A 633 39.26 -16.22 81.09
CA PRO A 633 38.66 -14.95 81.45
C PRO A 633 39.68 -13.97 82.09
N TRP A 634 40.88 -14.47 82.45
CA TRP A 634 42.00 -13.68 82.99
C TRP A 634 43.37 -13.96 82.30
N PRO A 635 43.55 -13.63 80.99
CA PRO A 635 44.68 -14.05 80.12
C PRO A 635 46.09 -13.57 80.48
N ASN A 636 46.27 -12.94 81.63
CA ASN A 636 47.56 -12.45 82.11
C ASN A 636 47.78 -12.76 83.60
N ASP A 637 46.89 -13.54 84.23
CA ASP A 637 46.98 -13.97 85.63
C ASP A 637 46.76 -15.49 85.75
N SER A 638 47.85 -16.22 85.62
CA SER A 638 47.97 -17.68 85.73
C SER A 638 47.43 -18.36 87.01
N SER A 639 46.64 -17.69 87.87
CA SER A 639 46.10 -18.23 89.13
C SER A 639 44.58 -18.38 89.18
N GLU A 640 43.83 -17.79 88.23
CA GLU A 640 42.39 -17.96 88.05
C GLU A 640 42.11 -18.14 86.55
N TRP A 641 41.44 -19.22 86.15
CA TRP A 641 41.33 -19.61 84.73
C TRP A 641 39.92 -20.08 84.31
N ALA A 642 38.92 -19.99 85.20
CA ALA A 642 37.55 -20.45 84.91
C ALA A 642 36.46 -19.73 85.73
N ASP A 643 35.31 -19.52 85.10
CA ASP A 643 34.05 -19.01 85.65
C ASP A 643 32.90 -19.84 85.02
N SER A 644 32.46 -20.87 85.75
CA SER A 644 31.66 -21.99 85.24
C SER A 644 30.20 -21.62 85.04
N ASP A 645 29.63 -20.74 85.87
CA ASP A 645 28.26 -20.27 85.72
C ASP A 645 28.15 -18.83 85.19
N LYS A 646 29.29 -18.15 85.00
CA LYS A 646 29.41 -16.87 84.30
C LYS A 646 28.74 -15.73 85.05
N ASP A 647 28.77 -15.79 86.38
CA ASP A 647 28.28 -14.72 87.24
C ASP A 647 29.32 -13.61 87.50
N GLY A 648 30.56 -13.81 87.03
CA GLY A 648 31.67 -12.87 87.12
C GLY A 648 32.61 -13.09 88.32
N PHE A 649 32.44 -14.18 89.05
CA PHE A 649 33.36 -14.62 90.09
C PHE A 649 34.07 -15.91 89.66
N GLY A 650 35.39 -15.97 89.89
CA GLY A 650 36.16 -17.16 89.51
C GLY A 650 35.75 -18.38 90.34
N ASP A 651 35.72 -19.56 89.72
CA ASP A 651 35.24 -20.82 90.32
C ASP A 651 35.91 -21.16 91.64
N ASN A 652 37.19 -20.79 91.82
CA ASN A 652 37.92 -21.04 93.06
C ASN A 652 37.46 -20.13 94.23
N SER A 653 36.69 -19.08 93.93
CA SER A 653 36.22 -18.05 94.86
C SER A 653 34.70 -17.97 95.03
N ASP A 654 33.89 -18.67 94.21
CA ASP A 654 32.42 -18.66 94.24
C ASP A 654 31.77 -19.75 95.12
N PHE A 655 30.63 -19.45 95.76
CA PHE A 655 29.90 -20.34 96.67
C PHE A 655 29.13 -21.45 95.96
N ALA A 656 28.41 -21.11 94.89
CA ALA A 656 27.71 -22.08 94.07
C ALA A 656 28.16 -21.95 92.61
N PRO A 657 29.38 -22.46 92.26
CA PRO A 657 30.06 -22.25 90.97
C PRO A 657 29.37 -22.84 89.73
N ASN A 658 28.12 -23.26 89.88
CA ASN A 658 27.32 -23.83 88.81
C ASN A 658 25.89 -23.24 88.81
N ASP A 659 25.61 -22.24 89.64
CA ASP A 659 24.33 -21.55 89.73
C ASP A 659 24.58 -20.04 89.63
N ALA A 660 24.51 -19.54 88.40
CA ALA A 660 24.76 -18.14 88.05
C ALA A 660 23.81 -17.15 88.74
N THR A 661 22.73 -17.66 89.34
CA THR A 661 21.82 -16.85 90.13
C THR A 661 22.21 -16.81 91.59
N GLU A 662 23.25 -17.51 92.04
CA GLU A 662 23.63 -17.65 93.44
C GLU A 662 25.13 -17.63 93.67
N HIS A 663 25.70 -16.44 93.59
CA HIS A 663 27.13 -16.23 93.85
C HIS A 663 27.46 -16.10 95.36
N ALA A 664 26.42 -16.13 96.21
CA ALA A 664 26.53 -15.91 97.65
C ALA A 664 25.38 -16.56 98.42
N ASP A 665 25.71 -17.09 99.60
CA ASP A 665 24.77 -17.51 100.65
C ASP A 665 25.09 -16.66 101.88
N SER A 666 24.43 -15.50 101.97
CA SER A 666 24.80 -14.43 102.89
C SER A 666 24.51 -14.79 104.34
N ASP A 667 23.49 -15.60 104.61
CA ASP A 667 23.11 -16.02 105.97
C ASP A 667 23.45 -17.49 106.32
N GLY A 668 23.90 -18.26 105.33
CA GLY A 668 24.50 -19.58 105.49
C GLY A 668 23.48 -20.69 105.68
N ASP A 669 22.22 -20.50 105.28
CA ASP A 669 21.16 -21.49 105.47
C ASP A 669 21.15 -22.59 104.38
N GLY A 670 21.93 -22.39 103.32
CA GLY A 670 22.12 -23.33 102.22
C GLY A 670 21.12 -23.19 101.08
N ILE A 671 20.24 -22.18 101.12
CA ILE A 671 19.51 -21.66 99.98
C ILE A 671 20.18 -20.34 99.60
N GLY A 672 20.50 -20.16 98.32
CA GLY A 672 21.16 -18.93 97.92
C GLY A 672 20.23 -17.71 98.01
N ASP A 673 20.86 -16.54 98.07
CA ASP A 673 20.23 -15.24 98.29
C ASP A 673 19.15 -14.86 97.26
N ASN A 674 19.18 -15.34 96.02
CA ASN A 674 18.20 -14.96 94.98
C ASN A 674 16.99 -15.90 94.85
N ALA A 675 17.12 -17.17 95.26
CA ALA A 675 16.05 -18.15 95.36
C ALA A 675 15.29 -18.03 96.69
N ASP A 676 15.88 -17.35 97.67
CA ASP A 676 15.26 -17.05 98.93
C ASP A 676 14.32 -15.82 98.84
N LEU A 677 13.05 -15.99 99.21
CA LEU A 677 12.11 -14.87 99.34
C LEU A 677 12.48 -13.90 100.49
N TRP A 678 13.35 -14.32 101.43
CA TRP A 678 13.86 -13.54 102.56
C TRP A 678 15.39 -13.76 102.78
N PRO A 679 16.25 -13.21 101.91
CA PRO A 679 17.70 -13.52 101.80
C PRO A 679 18.62 -13.17 102.99
N ASP A 680 18.07 -12.53 104.02
CA ASP A 680 18.79 -12.14 105.23
C ASP A 680 18.21 -12.82 106.49
N ASP A 681 17.25 -13.75 106.33
CA ASP A 681 16.48 -14.38 107.41
C ASP A 681 16.22 -15.88 107.16
N LYS A 682 17.25 -16.68 107.47
CA LYS A 682 17.33 -18.15 107.42
C LYS A 682 16.15 -19.00 107.92
N ASP A 683 15.17 -18.38 108.59
CA ASP A 683 14.00 -19.08 109.13
C ASP A 683 12.78 -19.01 108.17
N ARG A 684 12.89 -18.32 107.01
CA ARG A 684 11.80 -18.13 106.03
C ARG A 684 12.34 -18.14 104.59
N SER A 685 11.81 -19.00 103.70
CA SER A 685 12.40 -19.12 102.35
C SER A 685 11.48 -19.41 101.14
N LEU A 686 10.27 -19.98 101.29
CA LEU A 686 9.38 -20.32 100.15
C LEU A 686 7.91 -19.92 100.39
N ASP A 687 7.14 -19.68 99.32
CA ASP A 687 5.67 -19.41 99.28
C ASP A 687 5.08 -20.14 98.05
N ASP A 688 4.40 -21.25 98.28
CA ASP A 688 4.02 -22.21 97.24
C ASP A 688 2.72 -21.87 96.50
N ASP A 689 1.81 -21.09 97.09
CA ASP A 689 0.56 -20.69 96.43
C ASP A 689 0.54 -19.21 96.00
N GLY A 690 1.51 -18.42 96.45
CA GLY A 690 1.74 -17.06 95.97
C GLY A 690 0.76 -16.04 96.55
N ASP A 691 0.23 -16.30 97.74
CA ASP A 691 -0.61 -15.35 98.48
C ASP A 691 0.21 -14.27 99.23
N GLY A 692 1.53 -14.45 99.34
CA GLY A 692 2.47 -13.53 99.98
C GLY A 692 2.86 -13.90 101.42
N ILE A 693 2.50 -15.08 101.93
CA ILE A 693 2.91 -15.59 103.25
C ILE A 693 3.86 -16.78 103.10
N ALA A 694 4.98 -16.76 103.82
CA ALA A 694 5.95 -17.87 103.77
C ALA A 694 5.32 -19.20 104.23
N ASN A 695 5.59 -20.28 103.50
CA ASN A 695 5.19 -21.65 103.81
C ASN A 695 5.48 -22.07 105.25
N SER A 696 6.56 -21.54 105.85
CA SER A 696 6.94 -21.84 107.23
C SER A 696 5.97 -21.29 108.28
N VAL A 697 5.13 -20.31 107.91
CA VAL A 697 4.14 -19.66 108.78
C VAL A 697 2.73 -19.59 108.17
N ASP A 698 2.53 -20.04 106.94
CA ASP A 698 1.21 -20.23 106.34
C ASP A 698 0.58 -21.59 106.74
N ALA A 699 -0.72 -21.55 107.03
CA ALA A 699 -1.50 -22.72 107.41
C ALA A 699 -2.05 -23.49 106.19
N PHE A 700 -2.08 -22.90 104.99
CA PHE A 700 -2.60 -23.54 103.77
C PHE A 700 -1.74 -23.30 102.51
N PRO A 701 -0.47 -23.74 102.50
CA PRO A 701 0.56 -23.37 101.51
C PRO A 701 0.40 -24.02 100.13
N SER A 702 -0.82 -24.09 99.61
CA SER A 702 -1.15 -24.65 98.29
C SER A 702 -2.52 -24.16 97.79
N ASN A 703 -3.15 -23.21 98.48
CA ASN A 703 -4.46 -22.68 98.14
C ASN A 703 -4.49 -21.15 98.30
N PRO A 704 -4.37 -20.41 97.18
CA PRO A 704 -4.12 -18.96 97.18
C PRO A 704 -5.32 -18.09 97.55
N ASN A 705 -6.35 -18.67 98.17
CA ASN A 705 -7.55 -17.96 98.59
C ASN A 705 -7.81 -18.10 100.10
N LEU A 706 -6.89 -18.68 100.87
CA LEU A 706 -7.09 -19.04 102.27
C LEU A 706 -5.81 -18.85 103.10
N ASP A 707 -5.56 -17.62 103.50
CA ASP A 707 -4.33 -17.26 104.22
C ASP A 707 -4.45 -17.49 105.75
N SER A 708 -5.65 -17.85 106.23
CA SER A 708 -5.86 -18.28 107.63
C SER A 708 -7.16 -19.05 107.84
N TRP A 709 -7.18 -19.88 108.87
CA TRP A 709 -8.43 -20.36 109.45
C TRP A 709 -9.05 -19.19 110.24
N PHE A 710 -9.88 -18.34 109.63
CA PHE A 710 -10.91 -17.42 110.20
C PHE A 710 -10.95 -15.98 109.65
#